data_AF-A0A2N2K490-F1
#
_entry.id   AF-A0A2N2K490-F1
#
_cell.length_a   1.000
_cell.length_b   1.000
_cell.length_c   1.000
_cell.angle_alpha   90.00
_cell.angle_beta   90.00
_cell.angle_gamma   90.00
#
_symmetry.space_group_name_H-M   'P 1'
#
loop_
_entity.id
_entity.type
_entity.pdbx_description
1 polymer ?
#
loop_
_entity_poly.entity_id
_entity_poly.type
_entity_poly.pdbx_seq_one_letter_code
_entity_poly.pdbx_strand_id
1 'polypeptide(L)'
;MSLALRSSKLLTFIGIAGAGILAAATLLLSARGTVWTQYDYKVLDLYYRAAVASGRGPAQSPRIVITTITDKTYDYFQKNTLDRSDLAEVNDALARLGAEALGYDVIFARASNEQSDTRFAESIRKHGAVYLPIGLAFSDQPRSFRWEEGRAYERFRSDFLRRPVERGEANPYHATRALMQYDLFSEEAFNSGHISAYSDPDGVYRHLLMLLKVDEEYFPTITLSIFLDHVGIPFEKVLVEWGKRIVIPASKEGFLEKDLIIPIDERGRAVIPYPAAWDRAFKKMEANALLNYLKDENLQGNLADFFEGKFVLIGDISIGTADLGHTPLEGDAPLVLLHAAMLNGMLTNTFFSKWSLMEAIVVLWGMSILLGLSAAIRSSWTLYATGGAVAVFLAGFTWTEFIGFQLFPVATVGGSVLLVFLGLLATLELAVGKERSFIKKAFSRYLPGKVVDTLLSNPELLKLGGEERVMSVLFSDLAGFTSISERMAPSQLVRLLNEYLTNMTDIVLAEGGIIDKFEGDAIMAEFGAPLPMDDHADRAVRAGLLMQNRLRELRSVWAARGLPELKCRVGINTGTMIVGNMGSDQVFDYTVIGDSVNLASRLEGANKRYDTALMISEATFTSLTPGLFRTRVLDLIKVKGKSRAVKVFEVLGENSLALKPNEELYYQAYEEAFAAYLSRDFHPARAKFQKALSLRPNDPAAKDMLERIENLDPDTLPPDWDGSISLTSK
;
A
#
# COMPACT_ATOMS: atom_id res chain seq x y z
N MET A 1 -30.20 -0.96 -16.11
CA MET A 1 -30.31 0.06 -15.02
C MET A 1 -29.94 -0.58 -13.68
N SER A 2 -28.71 -0.36 -13.15
CA SER A 2 -28.35 -0.40 -11.70
C SER A 2 -26.83 -0.46 -11.37
N LEU A 3 -25.90 -0.29 -12.32
CA LEU A 3 -24.47 -0.14 -11.98
C LEU A 3 -24.16 1.19 -11.26
N ALA A 4 -24.97 2.24 -11.47
CA ALA A 4 -24.77 3.54 -10.83
C ALA A 4 -25.12 3.58 -9.32
N LEU A 5 -26.06 2.74 -8.86
CA LEU A 5 -26.57 2.79 -7.48
C LEU A 5 -25.74 1.97 -6.45
N ARG A 6 -24.88 1.05 -6.91
CA ARG A 6 -23.91 0.37 -6.02
C ARG A 6 -22.63 1.18 -5.80
N SER A 7 -22.44 2.27 -6.53
CA SER A 7 -21.27 3.13 -6.40
C SER A 7 -21.20 3.85 -5.04
N SER A 8 -22.35 4.26 -4.48
CA SER A 8 -22.41 5.05 -3.24
C SER A 8 -21.90 4.28 -2.02
N LYS A 9 -22.33 3.03 -1.82
CA LYS A 9 -21.91 2.22 -0.65
C LYS A 9 -20.40 1.98 -0.60
N LEU A 10 -19.76 1.84 -1.76
CA LEU A 10 -18.32 1.65 -1.86
C LEU A 10 -17.56 2.95 -1.58
N LEU A 11 -18.04 4.08 -2.13
CA LEU A 11 -17.50 5.41 -1.82
C LEU A 11 -17.66 5.74 -0.34
N THR A 12 -18.81 5.40 0.26
CA THR A 12 -19.05 5.52 1.69
C THR A 12 -18.10 4.63 2.49
N PHE A 13 -17.83 3.40 2.05
CA PHE A 13 -16.88 2.50 2.71
C PHE A 13 -15.43 3.02 2.65
N ILE A 14 -14.96 3.46 1.47
CA ILE A 14 -13.63 4.06 1.29
C ILE A 14 -13.53 5.34 2.12
N GLY A 15 -14.57 6.18 2.13
CA GLY A 15 -14.63 7.40 2.93
C GLY A 15 -14.58 7.13 4.43
N ILE A 16 -15.35 6.16 4.94
CA ILE A 16 -15.36 5.79 6.36
C ILE A 16 -14.01 5.16 6.76
N ALA A 17 -13.45 4.27 5.92
CA ALA A 17 -12.16 3.65 6.21
C ALA A 17 -11.02 4.69 6.19
N GLY A 18 -10.99 5.56 5.19
CA GLY A 18 -10.03 6.66 5.11
C GLY A 18 -10.14 7.62 6.30
N ALA A 19 -11.36 8.01 6.68
CA ALA A 19 -11.61 8.85 7.85
C ALA A 19 -11.19 8.17 9.16
N GLY A 20 -11.46 6.87 9.31
CA GLY A 20 -11.05 6.10 10.49
C GLY A 20 -9.53 6.00 10.63
N ILE A 21 -8.81 5.78 9.52
CA ILE A 21 -7.34 5.70 9.52
C ILE A 21 -6.73 7.08 9.80
N LEU A 22 -7.27 8.13 9.20
CA LEU A 22 -6.85 9.51 9.48
C LEU A 22 -7.09 9.89 10.94
N ALA A 23 -8.25 9.52 11.50
CA ALA A 23 -8.56 9.75 12.90
C ALA A 23 -7.59 8.99 13.82
N ALA A 24 -7.27 7.73 13.51
CA ALA A 24 -6.30 6.94 14.28
C ALA A 24 -4.89 7.54 14.20
N ALA A 25 -4.43 7.96 13.02
CA ALA A 25 -3.15 8.64 12.85
C ALA A 25 -3.10 9.96 13.64
N THR A 26 -4.15 10.77 13.57
CA THR A 26 -4.26 12.03 14.31
C THR A 26 -4.29 11.81 15.83
N LEU A 27 -5.03 10.79 16.30
CA LEU A 27 -5.08 10.40 17.71
C LEU A 27 -3.73 9.91 18.22
N LEU A 28 -3.01 9.11 17.45
CA LEU A 28 -1.65 8.65 17.80
C LEU A 28 -0.66 9.81 17.92
N LEU A 29 -0.74 10.78 17.02
CA LEU A 29 0.06 12.01 17.09
C LEU A 29 -0.29 12.86 18.31
N SER A 30 -1.59 13.01 18.58
CA SER A 30 -2.08 13.83 19.70
C SER A 30 -1.80 13.19 21.06
N ALA A 31 -1.90 11.86 21.17
CA ALA A 31 -1.66 11.13 22.41
C ALA A 31 -0.19 11.15 22.86
N ARG A 32 0.76 11.35 21.94
CA ARG A 32 2.19 11.46 22.27
C ARG A 32 2.58 12.82 22.85
N GLY A 33 1.73 13.83 22.74
CA GLY A 33 2.03 15.20 23.17
C GLY A 33 3.07 15.94 22.32
N THR A 34 3.86 15.23 21.50
CA THR A 34 4.86 15.82 20.58
C THR A 34 4.80 15.15 19.20
N VAL A 35 5.04 15.94 18.14
CA VAL A 35 5.17 15.45 16.75
C VAL A 35 6.59 15.07 16.36
N TRP A 36 7.55 15.31 17.25
CA TRP A 36 8.97 15.19 16.96
C TRP A 36 9.49 13.84 17.46
N THR A 37 9.92 12.98 16.55
CA THR A 37 10.52 11.68 16.85
C THR A 37 12.03 11.70 16.61
N GLN A 38 12.75 10.71 17.16
CA GLN A 38 14.17 10.53 16.87
C GLN A 38 14.44 10.34 15.35
N TYR A 39 13.47 9.80 14.61
CA TYR A 39 13.59 9.64 13.16
C TYR A 39 13.49 10.98 12.42
N ASP A 40 12.70 11.94 12.92
CA ASP A 40 12.65 13.28 12.33
C ASP A 40 14.03 13.95 12.38
N TYR A 41 14.73 13.86 13.52
CA TYR A 41 16.09 14.40 13.65
C TYR A 41 17.08 13.78 12.68
N LYS A 42 17.04 12.44 12.48
CA LYS A 42 17.92 11.78 11.50
C LYS A 42 17.69 12.24 10.08
N VAL A 43 16.42 12.43 9.70
CA VAL A 43 16.10 12.97 8.37
C VAL A 43 16.54 14.42 8.29
N LEU A 44 16.28 15.24 9.31
CA LEU A 44 16.73 16.63 9.33
C LEU A 44 18.25 16.77 9.23
N ASP A 45 19.05 15.89 9.83
CA ASP A 45 20.51 15.92 9.68
C ASP A 45 20.96 15.70 8.22
N LEU A 46 20.20 14.92 7.43
CA LEU A 46 20.45 14.76 6.00
C LEU A 46 20.17 16.08 5.26
N TYR A 47 19.04 16.73 5.54
CA TYR A 47 18.69 18.03 4.95
C TYR A 47 19.68 19.11 5.38
N TYR A 48 20.12 19.09 6.64
CA TYR A 48 21.11 20.01 7.19
C TYR A 48 22.43 19.91 6.44
N ARG A 49 22.99 18.69 6.32
CA ARG A 49 24.24 18.46 5.57
C ARG A 49 24.14 18.93 4.13
N ALA A 50 23.02 18.63 3.45
CA ALA A 50 22.78 19.09 2.09
C ALA A 50 22.64 20.62 1.98
N ALA A 51 21.94 21.26 2.91
CA ALA A 51 21.77 22.71 2.94
C ALA A 51 23.11 23.43 3.12
N VAL A 52 23.92 23.01 4.11
CA VAL A 52 25.27 23.55 4.33
C VAL A 52 26.18 23.33 3.13
N ALA A 53 26.19 22.12 2.56
CA ALA A 53 27.00 21.81 1.38
C ALA A 53 26.62 22.66 0.15
N SER A 54 25.35 23.08 0.06
CA SER A 54 24.84 23.96 -1.00
C SER A 54 24.94 25.46 -0.70
N GLY A 55 25.55 25.86 0.44
CA GLY A 55 25.65 27.25 0.86
C GLY A 55 24.32 27.88 1.30
N ARG A 56 23.33 27.06 1.66
CA ARG A 56 22.00 27.46 2.15
C ARG A 56 21.79 27.20 3.64
N GLY A 57 22.87 26.88 4.36
CA GLY A 57 22.84 26.75 5.82
C GLY A 57 22.81 28.11 6.53
N PRO A 58 22.92 28.12 7.87
CA PRO A 58 23.09 29.34 8.65
C PRO A 58 24.23 30.21 8.13
N ALA A 59 24.01 31.53 8.11
CA ALA A 59 25.02 32.47 7.68
C ALA A 59 26.21 32.46 8.66
N GLN A 60 27.41 32.71 8.15
CA GLN A 60 28.63 32.77 8.96
C GLN A 60 28.96 34.23 9.30
N SER A 61 29.01 34.55 10.59
CA SER A 61 29.45 35.85 11.07
C SER A 61 30.97 35.99 10.92
N PRO A 62 31.48 37.04 10.26
CA PRO A 62 32.91 37.31 10.19
C PRO A 62 33.46 37.89 11.51
N ARG A 63 32.62 38.08 12.54
CA ARG A 63 32.99 38.62 13.85
C ARG A 63 33.43 37.55 14.85
N ILE A 64 33.34 36.27 14.51
CA ILE A 64 33.72 35.18 15.40
C ILE A 64 35.06 34.60 14.95
N VAL A 65 35.99 34.50 15.89
CA VAL A 65 37.28 33.87 15.74
C VAL A 65 37.47 32.85 16.86
N ILE A 66 38.09 31.71 16.56
CA ILE A 66 38.44 30.73 17.59
C ILE A 66 39.96 30.68 17.70
N THR A 67 40.47 30.95 18.90
CA THR A 67 41.88 30.76 19.23
C THR A 67 42.04 29.39 19.87
N THR A 68 42.74 28.49 19.19
CA THR A 68 42.84 27.09 19.61
C THR A 68 44.14 26.83 20.37
N ILE A 69 44.05 26.15 21.50
CA ILE A 69 45.20 25.54 22.17
C ILE A 69 45.37 24.12 21.58
N THR A 70 46.56 23.85 21.05
CA THR A 70 46.91 22.61 20.33
C THR A 70 48.19 22.01 20.92
N ASP A 71 48.57 20.79 20.52
CA ASP A 71 49.87 20.20 20.91
C ASP A 71 51.05 21.11 20.57
N LYS A 72 50.98 21.84 19.43
CA LYS A 72 52.01 22.84 19.07
C LYS A 72 52.06 24.02 20.02
N THR A 73 50.96 24.32 20.71
CA THR A 73 50.91 25.34 21.76
C THR A 73 51.65 24.85 23.00
N TYR A 74 51.45 23.59 23.40
CA TYR A 74 52.24 22.97 24.46
C TYR A 74 53.74 22.90 24.13
N ASP A 75 54.08 22.52 22.90
CA ASP A 75 55.47 22.51 22.40
C ASP A 75 56.11 23.90 22.41
N TYR A 76 55.34 24.93 22.06
CA TYR A 76 55.81 26.32 22.04
C TYR A 76 56.29 26.78 23.41
N PHE A 77 55.51 26.48 24.45
CA PHE A 77 55.87 26.80 25.82
C PHE A 77 56.83 25.77 26.45
N GLN A 78 57.08 24.65 25.77
CA GLN A 78 57.88 23.52 26.24
C GLN A 78 57.37 22.94 27.56
N LYS A 79 56.04 22.82 27.69
CA LYS A 79 55.37 22.36 28.92
C LYS A 79 54.33 21.30 28.59
N ASN A 80 54.19 20.31 29.47
CA ASN A 80 53.11 19.32 29.40
C ASN A 80 51.73 19.88 29.82
N THR A 81 51.75 21.00 30.54
CA THR A 81 50.55 21.72 30.99
C THR A 81 50.84 23.22 30.88
N LEU A 82 49.98 23.97 30.18
CA LEU A 82 50.11 25.43 30.13
C LEU A 82 49.89 26.01 31.53
N ASP A 83 50.74 26.96 31.90
CA ASP A 83 50.52 27.72 33.13
C ASP A 83 49.65 28.96 32.87
N ARG A 84 49.24 29.62 33.95
CA ARG A 84 48.36 30.79 33.88
C ARG A 84 49.05 32.01 33.25
N SER A 85 50.37 32.12 33.38
CA SER A 85 51.15 33.17 32.72
C SER A 85 51.20 32.99 31.20
N ASP A 86 51.25 31.76 30.70
CA ASP A 86 51.20 31.45 29.26
C ASP A 86 49.87 31.92 28.66
N LEU A 87 48.75 31.64 29.34
CA LEU A 87 47.42 32.12 28.93
C LEU A 87 47.26 33.63 29.10
N ALA A 88 47.95 34.24 30.07
CA ALA A 88 47.99 35.68 30.24
C ALA A 88 48.70 36.37 29.07
N GLU A 89 49.74 35.75 28.49
CA GLU A 89 50.41 36.25 27.29
C GLU A 89 49.45 36.26 26.08
N VAL A 90 48.64 35.20 25.93
CA VAL A 90 47.60 35.11 24.90
C VAL A 90 46.54 36.20 25.08
N ASN A 91 46.03 36.39 26.31
CA ASN A 91 45.04 37.43 26.59
C ASN A 91 45.58 38.84 26.34
N ASP A 92 46.81 39.12 26.77
CA ASP A 92 47.47 40.41 26.51
C ASP A 92 47.67 40.65 25.00
N ALA A 93 48.02 39.62 24.24
CA ALA A 93 48.13 39.69 22.79
C ALA A 93 46.79 40.04 22.14
N LEU A 94 45.72 39.34 22.52
CA LEU A 94 44.37 39.57 21.98
C LEU A 94 43.84 40.96 22.37
N ALA A 95 44.09 41.41 23.61
CA ALA A 95 43.77 42.76 24.05
C ALA A 95 44.49 43.82 23.20
N ARG A 96 45.78 43.61 22.90
CA ARG A 96 46.58 44.51 22.06
C ARG A 96 46.07 44.57 20.62
N LEU A 97 45.50 43.48 20.11
CA LEU A 97 44.94 43.37 18.76
C LEU A 97 43.48 43.83 18.66
N GLY A 98 42.89 44.35 19.75
CA GLY A 98 41.54 44.91 19.74
C GLY A 98 40.41 43.87 19.72
N ALA A 99 40.67 42.65 20.24
CA ALA A 99 39.60 41.67 20.45
C ALA A 99 38.51 42.28 21.35
N GLU A 100 37.25 42.12 20.95
CA GLU A 100 36.11 42.76 21.62
C GLU A 100 35.73 42.04 22.91
N ALA A 101 35.75 40.72 22.89
CA ALA A 101 35.48 39.89 24.05
C ALA A 101 36.18 38.53 23.92
N LEU A 102 36.64 38.00 25.05
CA LEU A 102 37.25 36.67 25.14
C LEU A 102 36.33 35.72 25.89
N GLY A 103 35.88 34.65 25.25
CA GLY A 103 35.10 33.59 25.89
C GLY A 103 35.93 32.34 26.07
N TYR A 104 36.14 31.90 27.31
CA TYR A 104 36.86 30.66 27.60
C TYR A 104 35.91 29.46 27.60
N ASP A 105 36.40 28.34 27.06
CA ASP A 105 35.81 27.01 27.22
C ASP A 105 36.71 26.13 28.11
N VAL A 106 37.25 26.73 29.18
CA VAL A 106 38.12 26.06 30.15
C VAL A 106 37.83 26.57 31.56
N ILE A 107 37.76 25.65 32.53
CA ILE A 107 37.50 25.97 33.93
C ILE A 107 38.79 25.89 34.75
N PHE A 108 39.12 26.97 35.43
CA PHE A 108 40.32 27.14 36.23
C PHE A 108 39.99 27.11 37.73
N ALA A 109 39.49 25.97 38.21
CA ALA A 109 38.85 25.86 39.53
C ALA A 109 39.79 25.92 40.76
N ARG A 110 41.10 25.84 40.56
CA ARG A 110 42.07 25.73 41.66
C ARG A 110 43.26 26.65 41.41
N ALA A 111 43.82 27.15 42.51
CA ALA A 111 45.11 27.83 42.52
C ALA A 111 46.20 26.93 41.95
N SER A 112 47.15 27.54 41.25
CA SER A 112 48.33 26.89 40.70
C SER A 112 49.58 27.51 41.33
N ASN A 113 50.31 28.31 40.56
CA ASN A 113 51.43 29.11 41.04
C ASN A 113 50.94 30.54 41.28
N GLU A 114 51.20 31.10 42.46
CA GLU A 114 50.71 32.43 42.85
C GLU A 114 51.11 33.55 41.88
N GLN A 115 52.34 33.50 41.35
CA GLN A 115 52.83 34.50 40.40
C GLN A 115 52.11 34.37 39.04
N SER A 116 51.97 33.15 38.53
CA SER A 116 51.24 32.88 37.29
C SER A 116 49.75 33.19 37.41
N ASP A 117 49.12 32.85 38.54
CA ASP A 117 47.71 33.15 38.82
C ASP A 117 47.51 34.67 38.87
N THR A 118 48.34 35.40 39.60
CA THR A 118 48.27 36.87 39.68
C THR A 118 48.42 37.50 38.30
N ARG A 119 49.38 37.03 37.49
CA ARG A 119 49.61 37.53 36.13
C ARG A 119 48.41 37.32 35.20
N PHE A 120 47.71 36.20 35.35
CA PHE A 120 46.50 35.91 34.58
C PHE A 120 45.32 36.76 35.02
N ALA A 121 45.11 36.92 36.33
CA ALA A 121 44.09 37.81 36.88
C ALA A 121 44.28 39.25 36.41
N GLU A 122 45.52 39.76 36.42
CA GLU A 122 45.86 41.08 35.89
C GLU A 122 45.57 41.20 34.39
N SER A 123 45.85 40.14 33.61
CA SER A 123 45.56 40.10 32.18
C SER A 123 44.06 40.15 31.88
N ILE A 124 43.26 39.37 32.63
CA ILE A 124 41.80 39.38 32.57
C ILE A 124 41.28 40.81 32.83
N ARG A 125 41.71 41.41 33.95
CA ARG A 125 41.34 42.78 34.33
C ARG A 125 41.73 43.80 33.26
N LYS A 126 42.94 43.68 32.72
CA LYS A 126 43.50 44.59 31.71
C LYS A 126 42.74 44.53 30.39
N HIS A 127 42.31 43.35 29.94
CA HIS A 127 41.47 43.24 28.75
C HIS A 127 40.06 43.80 29.00
N GLY A 128 39.50 43.57 30.19
CA GLY A 128 38.22 44.17 30.62
C GLY A 128 36.95 43.58 29.99
N ALA A 129 37.06 42.56 29.14
CA ALA A 129 35.94 41.89 28.49
C ALA A 129 36.18 40.37 28.37
N VAL A 130 36.62 39.75 29.46
CA VAL A 130 36.90 38.30 29.52
C VAL A 130 35.79 37.59 30.28
N TYR A 131 35.25 36.55 29.65
CA TYR A 131 34.16 35.73 30.14
C TYR A 131 34.71 34.36 30.50
N LEU A 132 34.60 34.01 31.78
CA LEU A 132 35.03 32.72 32.27
C LEU A 132 33.83 31.82 32.57
N PRO A 133 33.86 30.54 32.17
CA PRO A 133 32.70 29.68 32.29
C PRO A 133 32.52 29.14 33.71
N ILE A 134 31.29 28.82 34.08
CA ILE A 134 30.99 28.03 35.29
C ILE A 134 30.44 26.67 34.85
N GLY A 135 31.05 25.60 35.35
CA GLY A 135 30.60 24.24 35.05
C GLY A 135 29.45 23.86 35.97
N LEU A 136 28.25 23.60 35.44
CA LEU A 136 27.10 23.22 36.25
C LEU A 136 26.74 21.75 36.03
N ALA A 137 26.58 21.01 37.12
CA ALA A 137 25.86 19.74 37.08
C ALA A 137 24.38 20.01 37.32
N PHE A 138 23.50 19.40 36.53
CA PHE A 138 22.07 19.71 36.53
C PHE A 138 21.20 18.45 36.53
N SER A 139 19.93 18.63 36.89
CA SER A 139 18.90 17.58 36.92
C SER A 139 17.68 18.06 36.14
N ASP A 140 16.97 17.11 35.53
CA ASP A 140 15.66 17.29 34.90
C ASP A 140 14.51 17.45 35.91
N GLN A 141 14.77 17.15 37.18
CA GLN A 141 13.83 17.28 38.30
C GLN A 141 14.25 18.44 39.21
N PRO A 142 13.29 19.12 39.88
CA PRO A 142 13.60 20.15 40.85
C PRO A 142 14.53 19.64 41.96
N ARG A 143 15.66 20.30 42.13
CA ARG A 143 16.64 20.05 43.20
C ARG A 143 17.21 21.38 43.69
N SER A 144 17.43 21.48 44.99
CA SER A 144 18.09 22.63 45.60
C SER A 144 19.55 22.71 45.17
N PHE A 145 20.04 23.92 44.93
CA PHE A 145 21.44 24.12 44.60
C PHE A 145 22.32 23.93 45.84
N ARG A 146 23.42 23.19 45.71
CA ARG A 146 24.42 23.02 46.77
C ARG A 146 25.43 24.17 46.71
N TRP A 147 25.24 25.13 47.60
CA TRP A 147 26.16 26.25 47.81
C TRP A 147 27.42 25.80 48.57
N GLU A 148 28.56 26.37 48.21
CA GLU A 148 29.83 26.25 48.94
C GLU A 148 30.34 27.65 49.29
N GLU A 149 31.31 27.74 50.19
CA GLU A 149 31.94 28.99 50.59
C GLU A 149 32.99 29.43 49.57
N GLY A 150 33.19 30.74 49.41
CA GLY A 150 34.19 31.32 48.51
C GLY A 150 33.68 32.55 47.79
N ARG A 151 34.59 33.44 47.40
CA ARG A 151 34.23 34.72 46.77
C ARG A 151 33.63 34.51 45.38
N ALA A 152 34.04 33.45 44.67
CA ALA A 152 33.41 33.06 43.42
C ALA A 152 31.94 32.66 43.59
N TYR A 153 31.58 31.93 44.65
CA TYR A 153 30.19 31.57 44.93
C TYR A 153 29.34 32.77 45.36
N GLU A 154 29.91 33.68 46.15
CA GLU A 154 29.26 34.94 46.53
C GLU A 154 28.96 35.79 45.28
N ARG A 155 29.97 35.98 44.41
CA ARG A 155 29.82 36.71 43.15
C ARG A 155 28.82 36.03 42.21
N PHE A 156 28.87 34.71 42.09
CA PHE A 156 27.88 33.98 41.29
C PHE A 156 26.45 34.27 41.74
N ARG A 157 26.21 34.27 43.05
CA ARG A 157 24.91 34.58 43.64
C ARG A 157 24.51 36.04 43.47
N SER A 158 25.43 36.98 43.66
CA SER A 158 25.10 38.41 43.68
C SER A 158 25.09 39.06 42.30
N ASP A 159 25.93 38.62 41.37
CA ASP A 159 26.21 39.33 40.13
C ASP A 159 25.66 38.61 38.91
N PHE A 160 25.68 37.27 38.91
CA PHE A 160 25.43 36.48 37.71
C PHE A 160 24.06 35.81 37.66
N LEU A 161 23.49 35.43 38.81
CA LEU A 161 22.13 34.92 38.89
C LEU A 161 21.13 36.06 38.78
N ARG A 162 20.21 35.94 37.82
CA ARG A 162 19.18 36.95 37.56
C ARG A 162 17.89 36.29 37.11
N ARG A 163 16.78 37.02 37.22
CA ARG A 163 15.47 36.56 36.78
C ARG A 163 15.03 37.29 35.51
N PRO A 164 14.79 36.59 34.39
CA PRO A 164 14.24 37.20 33.19
C PRO A 164 12.73 37.46 33.34
N VAL A 165 12.13 38.14 32.39
CA VAL A 165 10.66 38.21 32.30
C VAL A 165 10.15 36.85 31.83
N GLU A 166 9.39 36.14 32.66
CA GLU A 166 8.88 34.81 32.33
C GLU A 166 7.42 34.86 31.85
N ARG A 167 7.09 34.03 30.84
CA ARG A 167 5.71 33.73 30.43
C ARG A 167 5.54 32.25 30.15
N GLY A 168 4.35 31.73 30.49
CA GLY A 168 4.03 30.31 30.35
C GLY A 168 4.46 29.49 31.57
N GLU A 169 4.33 28.17 31.47
CA GLU A 169 4.73 27.24 32.51
C GLU A 169 6.21 26.86 32.33
N ALA A 170 7.03 27.16 33.34
CA ALA A 170 8.47 26.92 33.29
C ALA A 170 8.79 25.45 33.61
N ASN A 171 9.57 24.79 32.75
CA ASN A 171 10.08 23.44 32.99
C ASN A 171 11.60 23.35 32.73
N PRO A 172 12.45 24.21 33.33
CA PRO A 172 13.89 24.23 33.09
C PRO A 172 14.61 23.00 33.63
N TYR A 173 15.88 22.85 33.23
CA TYR A 173 16.83 22.04 34.01
C TYR A 173 17.28 22.82 35.26
N HIS A 174 17.47 22.10 36.35
CA HIS A 174 17.87 22.65 37.64
C HIS A 174 19.33 22.37 37.92
N ALA A 175 20.14 23.40 38.11
CA ALA A 175 21.51 23.26 38.57
C ALA A 175 21.53 22.71 40.00
N THR A 176 22.47 21.81 40.28
CA THR A 176 22.58 21.11 41.56
C THR A 176 23.88 21.42 42.30
N ARG A 177 24.94 21.69 41.54
CA ARG A 177 26.26 22.11 42.02
C ARG A 177 27.00 22.83 40.91
N ALA A 178 27.97 23.64 41.29
CA ALA A 178 28.88 24.30 40.36
C ALA A 178 30.33 23.85 40.57
N LEU A 179 31.09 23.90 39.49
CA LEU A 179 32.54 24.00 39.51
C LEU A 179 32.87 25.44 39.12
N MET A 180 33.20 26.24 40.13
CA MET A 180 33.53 27.65 39.97
C MET A 180 34.94 27.84 39.43
N GLN A 181 35.19 29.03 38.90
CA GLN A 181 36.54 29.53 38.67
C GLN A 181 37.21 29.80 40.03
N TYR A 182 38.53 29.75 40.06
CA TYR A 182 39.29 30.19 41.22
C TYR A 182 38.93 31.63 41.57
N ASP A 183 38.72 31.93 42.85
CA ASP A 183 38.22 33.21 43.37
C ASP A 183 38.91 34.42 42.71
N LEU A 184 40.25 34.38 42.61
CA LEU A 184 41.03 35.47 42.01
C LEU A 184 40.65 35.76 40.56
N PHE A 185 40.34 34.74 39.75
CA PHE A 185 39.92 34.96 38.36
C PHE A 185 38.44 35.31 38.28
N SER A 186 37.63 34.71 39.16
CA SER A 186 36.20 34.95 39.24
C SER A 186 35.89 36.39 39.61
N GLU A 187 36.73 37.10 40.35
CA GLU A 187 36.56 38.53 40.69
C GLU A 187 36.96 39.47 39.55
N GLU A 188 37.91 39.07 38.71
CA GLU A 188 38.42 39.90 37.61
C GLU A 188 37.68 39.72 36.29
N ALA A 189 37.00 38.58 36.11
CA ALA A 189 36.20 38.32 34.92
C ALA A 189 35.13 39.41 34.75
N PHE A 190 34.89 39.82 33.51
CA PHE A 190 33.88 40.83 33.20
C PHE A 190 32.47 40.29 33.54
N ASN A 191 32.17 39.10 33.05
CA ASN A 191 30.92 38.38 33.32
C ASN A 191 31.14 36.86 33.19
N SER A 192 30.10 36.07 33.41
CA SER A 192 30.15 34.61 33.32
C SER A 192 28.91 34.02 32.64
N GLY A 193 28.99 32.74 32.30
CA GLY A 193 27.86 31.92 31.86
C GLY A 193 28.22 30.43 31.90
N HIS A 194 27.22 29.56 31.76
CA HIS A 194 27.48 28.13 31.77
C HIS A 194 27.91 27.60 30.40
N ILE A 195 28.77 26.58 30.43
CA ILE A 195 29.18 25.79 29.25
C ILE A 195 28.55 24.40 29.24
N SER A 196 27.60 24.15 30.15
CA SER A 196 26.89 22.88 30.21
C SER A 196 26.20 22.53 28.88
N ALA A 197 26.67 21.47 28.24
CA ALA A 197 26.09 20.89 27.04
C ALA A 197 25.52 19.49 27.36
N TYR A 198 24.43 19.13 26.69
CA TYR A 198 23.82 17.80 26.80
C TYR A 198 23.46 17.34 25.38
N SER A 199 23.95 16.17 24.99
CA SER A 199 23.62 15.60 23.69
C SER A 199 22.16 15.16 23.63
N ASP A 200 21.57 15.16 22.43
CA ASP A 200 20.26 14.54 22.24
C ASP A 200 20.34 13.02 22.52
N PRO A 201 19.20 12.32 22.68
CA PRO A 201 19.20 10.90 23.05
C PRO A 201 20.00 9.95 22.15
N ASP A 202 20.35 10.37 20.94
CA ASP A 202 21.18 9.63 19.98
C ASP A 202 22.67 10.06 19.98
N GLY A 203 23.08 10.89 20.94
CA GLY A 203 24.46 11.33 21.14
C GLY A 203 24.87 12.57 20.32
N VAL A 204 23.97 13.14 19.52
CA VAL A 204 24.28 14.30 18.66
C VAL A 204 23.89 15.61 19.35
N TYR A 205 24.79 16.60 19.32
CA TYR A 205 24.55 17.94 19.83
C TYR A 205 23.77 18.78 18.82
N ARG A 206 22.44 18.66 18.78
CA ARG A 206 21.59 19.56 17.97
C ARG A 206 21.03 20.72 18.77
N HIS A 207 20.96 20.57 20.09
CA HIS A 207 20.39 21.56 20.98
C HIS A 207 21.42 22.01 22.01
N LEU A 208 21.40 23.30 22.34
CA LEU A 208 22.13 23.86 23.48
C LEU A 208 21.13 24.35 24.52
N LEU A 209 21.43 24.08 25.79
CA LEU A 209 20.64 24.61 26.89
C LEU A 209 20.95 26.11 27.02
N MET A 210 19.94 26.96 26.89
CA MET A 210 20.15 28.41 26.94
C MET A 210 20.21 28.93 28.37
N LEU A 211 19.44 28.31 29.27
CA LEU A 211 19.21 28.75 30.64
C LEU A 211 19.20 27.55 31.59
N LEU A 212 19.86 27.70 32.73
CA LEU A 212 19.76 26.78 33.88
C LEU A 212 19.09 27.49 35.05
N LYS A 213 18.14 26.81 35.70
CA LYS A 213 17.51 27.33 36.92
C LYS A 213 18.40 27.03 38.12
N VAL A 214 18.71 28.05 38.92
CA VAL A 214 19.50 27.95 40.16
C VAL A 214 18.63 28.52 41.28
N ASP A 215 18.14 27.65 42.16
CA ASP A 215 17.11 27.99 43.13
C ASP A 215 15.90 28.70 42.45
N GLU A 216 15.70 30.00 42.66
CA GLU A 216 14.60 30.78 42.04
C GLU A 216 15.03 31.69 40.89
N GLU A 217 16.31 31.70 40.55
CA GLU A 217 16.90 32.53 39.51
C GLU A 217 17.41 31.68 38.34
N TYR A 218 17.91 32.34 37.30
CA TYR A 218 18.41 31.69 36.11
C TYR A 218 19.85 32.13 35.82
N PHE A 219 20.58 31.20 35.21
CA PHE A 219 21.93 31.44 34.73
C PHE A 219 22.00 31.13 33.24
N PRO A 220 22.36 32.12 32.40
CA PRO A 220 22.45 31.94 30.96
C PRO A 220 23.72 31.19 30.53
N THR A 221 23.68 30.65 29.31
CA THR A 221 24.89 30.14 28.65
C THR A 221 25.90 31.26 28.42
N ILE A 222 27.20 30.94 28.42
CA ILE A 222 28.28 31.93 28.25
C ILE A 222 28.13 32.79 26.98
N THR A 223 27.62 32.21 25.90
CA THR A 223 27.43 32.92 24.63
C THR A 223 26.28 33.92 24.69
N LEU A 224 25.24 33.61 25.46
CA LEU A 224 24.12 34.51 25.68
C LEU A 224 24.57 35.69 26.56
N SER A 225 25.39 35.46 27.60
CA SER A 225 26.00 36.54 28.39
C SER A 225 26.84 37.47 27.52
N ILE A 226 27.77 36.92 26.72
CA ILE A 226 28.61 37.69 25.79
C ILE A 226 27.75 38.53 24.85
N PHE A 227 26.70 37.94 24.29
CA PHE A 227 25.83 38.63 23.36
C PHE A 227 25.02 39.75 24.04
N LEU A 228 24.45 39.49 25.22
CA LEU A 228 23.66 40.48 25.98
C LEU A 228 24.48 41.70 26.37
N ASP A 229 25.72 41.48 26.81
CA ASP A 229 26.65 42.55 27.15
C ASP A 229 27.08 43.33 25.91
N HIS A 230 27.32 42.65 24.78
CA HIS A 230 27.62 43.30 23.50
C HIS A 230 26.49 44.24 23.05
N VAL A 231 25.23 43.79 23.16
CA VAL A 231 24.07 44.61 22.75
C VAL A 231 23.60 45.58 23.84
N GLY A 232 24.20 45.53 25.04
CA GLY A 232 23.88 46.40 26.17
C GLY A 232 22.51 46.15 26.80
N ILE A 233 22.02 44.90 26.76
CA ILE A 233 20.69 44.52 27.28
C ILE A 233 20.86 43.69 28.55
N PRO A 234 20.40 44.16 29.72
CA PRO A 234 20.45 43.39 30.94
C PRO A 234 19.50 42.17 30.84
N PHE A 235 19.90 41.05 31.45
CA PHE A 235 19.19 39.77 31.36
C PHE A 235 17.75 39.84 31.88
N GLU A 236 17.47 40.73 32.84
CA GLU A 236 16.15 40.97 33.43
C GLU A 236 15.14 41.56 32.43
N LYS A 237 15.63 42.15 31.32
CA LYS A 237 14.77 42.63 30.22
C LYS A 237 14.48 41.57 29.16
N VAL A 238 15.17 40.43 29.22
CA VAL A 238 14.95 39.32 28.29
C VAL A 238 13.62 38.66 28.62
N LEU A 239 12.78 38.45 27.61
CA LEU A 239 11.52 37.72 27.75
C LEU A 239 11.73 36.25 27.41
N VAL A 240 11.42 35.37 28.35
CA VAL A 240 11.44 33.91 28.18
C VAL A 240 10.00 33.42 28.14
N GLU A 241 9.52 33.08 26.94
CA GLU A 241 8.25 32.39 26.74
C GLU A 241 8.53 30.88 26.68
N TRP A 242 8.37 30.19 27.81
CA TRP A 242 8.69 28.77 27.96
C TRP A 242 7.95 27.91 26.94
N GLY A 243 8.68 26.98 26.30
CA GLY A 243 8.16 26.14 25.21
C GLY A 243 8.02 26.83 23.86
N LYS A 244 8.43 28.10 23.74
CA LYS A 244 8.27 28.88 22.50
C LYS A 244 9.56 29.57 22.08
N ARG A 245 10.02 30.55 22.86
CA ARG A 245 11.12 31.45 22.45
C ARG A 245 11.67 32.29 23.60
N ILE A 246 12.93 32.68 23.44
CA ILE A 246 13.57 33.79 24.16
C ILE A 246 13.54 35.00 23.22
N VAL A 247 13.14 36.16 23.74
CA VAL A 247 13.06 37.43 23.00
C VAL A 247 13.99 38.44 23.67
N ILE A 248 14.99 38.88 22.91
CA ILE A 248 15.90 39.95 23.31
C ILE A 248 15.40 41.23 22.63
N PRO A 249 14.91 42.22 23.39
CA PRO A 249 14.22 43.37 22.82
C PRO A 249 15.17 44.29 22.04
N ALA A 250 14.72 44.82 20.92
CA ALA A 250 15.42 45.92 20.26
C ALA A 250 15.47 47.16 21.14
N SER A 251 16.54 47.93 21.00
CA SER A 251 16.69 49.24 21.67
C SER A 251 16.95 50.29 20.61
N LYS A 252 16.29 51.46 20.72
CA LYS A 252 16.44 52.57 19.75
C LYS A 252 17.88 53.09 19.64
N GLU A 253 18.70 52.87 20.66
CA GLU A 253 20.11 53.24 20.73
C GLU A 253 21.04 52.02 20.76
N GLY A 254 20.50 50.80 20.60
CA GLY A 254 21.25 49.55 20.72
C GLY A 254 21.62 48.91 19.38
N PHE A 255 22.44 47.86 19.44
CA PHE A 255 22.91 47.09 18.27
C PHE A 255 21.77 46.42 17.49
N LEU A 256 20.66 46.09 18.16
CA LEU A 256 19.52 45.38 17.57
C LEU A 256 18.48 46.35 16.99
N GLU A 257 18.31 46.34 15.67
CA GLU A 257 17.24 47.08 14.98
C GLU A 257 15.85 46.46 15.21
N LYS A 258 15.79 45.14 15.44
CA LYS A 258 14.58 44.35 15.67
C LYS A 258 14.82 43.35 16.79
N ASP A 259 13.75 42.96 17.46
CA ASP A 259 13.80 41.94 18.51
C ASP A 259 14.46 40.68 17.95
N LEU A 260 15.46 40.17 18.65
CA LEU A 260 16.08 38.89 18.33
C LEU A 260 15.25 37.78 18.98
N ILE A 261 14.82 36.83 18.16
CA ILE A 261 13.99 35.71 18.60
C ILE A 261 14.81 34.43 18.53
N ILE A 262 14.99 33.78 19.68
CA ILE A 262 15.67 32.49 19.80
C ILE A 262 14.61 31.44 20.15
N PRO A 263 14.16 30.60 19.21
CA PRO A 263 13.21 29.54 19.49
C PRO A 263 13.77 28.54 20.51
N ILE A 264 12.97 28.19 21.51
CA ILE A 264 13.34 27.23 22.55
C ILE A 264 12.24 26.19 22.75
N ASP A 265 12.64 24.99 23.19
CA ASP A 265 11.69 23.98 23.64
C ASP A 265 11.21 24.22 25.09
N GLU A 266 10.34 23.34 25.60
CA GLU A 266 9.76 23.42 26.95
C GLU A 266 10.83 23.41 28.06
N ARG A 267 12.01 22.88 27.76
CA ARG A 267 13.16 22.76 28.66
C ARG A 267 14.14 23.92 28.51
N GLY A 268 13.86 24.92 27.66
CA GLY A 268 14.74 26.06 27.43
C GLY A 268 15.94 25.77 26.52
N ARG A 269 15.86 24.72 25.68
CA ARG A 269 16.93 24.38 24.73
C ARG A 269 16.65 24.97 23.35
N ALA A 270 17.67 25.56 22.73
CA ALA A 270 17.60 26.10 21.38
C ALA A 270 18.35 25.19 20.40
N VAL A 271 17.90 25.13 19.15
CA VAL A 271 18.61 24.42 18.08
C VAL A 271 19.88 25.19 17.71
N ILE A 272 21.01 24.51 17.64
CA ILE A 272 22.31 25.13 17.34
C ILE A 272 22.41 25.38 15.83
N PRO A 273 22.59 26.63 15.37
CA PRO A 273 22.66 26.96 13.96
C PRO A 273 24.11 26.87 13.44
N TYR A 274 24.63 25.65 13.32
CA TYR A 274 25.93 25.39 12.71
C TYR A 274 26.02 25.94 11.27
N PRO A 275 26.93 26.89 10.98
CA PRO A 275 27.09 27.42 9.63
C PRO A 275 27.84 26.45 8.71
N ALA A 276 28.81 25.69 9.25
CA ALA A 276 29.55 24.65 8.56
C ALA A 276 30.19 23.66 9.56
N ALA A 277 30.82 22.61 9.05
CA ALA A 277 31.69 21.71 9.82
C ALA A 277 32.92 22.46 10.35
N TRP A 278 33.53 21.97 11.43
CA TRP A 278 34.59 22.61 12.22
C TRP A 278 35.63 23.35 11.38
N ASP A 279 36.21 22.68 10.39
CA ASP A 279 37.28 23.22 9.54
C ASP A 279 36.88 24.51 8.83
N ARG A 280 35.61 24.63 8.43
CA ARG A 280 35.08 25.77 7.66
C ARG A 280 34.16 26.68 8.49
N ALA A 281 33.77 26.27 9.69
CA ALA A 281 32.76 26.92 10.51
C ALA A 281 33.09 28.35 10.92
N PHE A 282 34.35 28.61 11.31
CA PHE A 282 34.84 29.92 11.74
C PHE A 282 36.33 30.07 11.42
N LYS A 283 36.80 31.32 11.36
CA LYS A 283 38.24 31.60 11.29
C LYS A 283 38.91 31.13 12.59
N LYS A 284 40.07 30.49 12.45
CA LYS A 284 40.81 29.86 13.55
C LYS A 284 42.25 30.34 13.54
N MET A 285 42.86 30.48 14.71
CA MET A 285 44.29 30.72 14.86
C MET A 285 44.81 29.93 16.06
N GLU A 286 45.91 29.19 15.89
CA GLU A 286 46.54 28.52 17.03
C GLU A 286 47.20 29.56 17.94
N ALA A 287 47.11 29.38 19.27
CA ALA A 287 47.60 30.36 20.24
C ALA A 287 49.11 30.62 20.10
N ASN A 288 49.92 29.59 19.84
CA ASN A 288 51.35 29.75 19.54
C ASN A 288 51.62 30.52 18.24
N ALA A 289 50.79 30.31 17.20
CA ALA A 289 50.93 31.02 15.93
C ALA A 289 50.65 32.51 16.13
N LEU A 290 49.60 32.85 16.89
CA LEU A 290 49.30 34.23 17.31
C LEU A 290 50.53 34.87 17.99
N LEU A 291 51.09 34.23 19.02
CA LEU A 291 52.22 34.77 19.76
C LEU A 291 53.48 34.91 18.91
N ASN A 292 53.72 33.98 17.98
CA ASN A 292 54.84 34.06 17.05
C ASN A 292 54.68 35.18 16.03
N TYR A 293 53.51 35.29 15.41
CA TYR A 293 53.24 36.33 14.43
C TYR A 293 53.24 37.73 15.05
N LEU A 294 52.86 37.87 16.32
CA LEU A 294 52.91 39.14 17.03
C LEU A 294 54.35 39.69 17.17
N LYS A 295 55.36 38.82 17.18
CA LYS A 295 56.79 39.20 17.22
C LYS A 295 57.29 39.74 15.89
N ASP A 296 56.62 39.45 14.79
CA ASP A 296 56.95 39.99 13.46
C ASP A 296 56.17 41.29 13.23
N GLU A 297 56.89 42.42 13.23
CA GLU A 297 56.30 43.75 13.02
C GLU A 297 55.53 43.85 11.69
N ASN A 298 55.92 43.09 10.66
CA ASN A 298 55.25 43.13 9.35
C ASN A 298 53.88 42.44 9.37
N LEU A 299 53.61 41.58 10.35
CA LEU A 299 52.35 40.83 10.46
C LEU A 299 51.37 41.49 11.43
N GLN A 300 51.78 42.49 12.21
CA GLN A 300 50.94 43.11 13.24
C GLN A 300 49.67 43.76 12.65
N GLY A 301 49.75 44.40 11.48
CA GLY A 301 48.57 44.96 10.81
C GLY A 301 47.56 43.88 10.40
N ASN A 302 48.05 42.79 9.80
CA ASN A 302 47.20 41.66 9.41
C ASN A 302 46.57 40.95 10.62
N LEU A 303 47.29 40.89 11.75
CA LEU A 303 46.77 40.35 13.00
C LEU A 303 45.70 41.25 13.60
N ALA A 304 45.89 42.57 13.58
CA ALA A 304 44.87 43.52 14.03
C ALA A 304 43.60 43.36 13.20
N ASP A 305 43.70 43.35 11.86
CA ASP A 305 42.57 43.09 10.96
C ASP A 305 41.87 41.74 11.23
N PHE A 306 42.60 40.75 11.75
CA PHE A 306 42.06 39.44 12.05
C PHE A 306 41.25 39.40 13.35
N PHE A 307 41.62 40.18 14.39
CA PHE A 307 41.05 40.12 15.73
C PHE A 307 40.26 41.38 16.16
N GLU A 308 40.47 42.53 15.52
CA GLU A 308 39.84 43.78 15.90
C GLU A 308 38.30 43.69 15.77
N GLY A 309 37.60 44.02 16.86
CA GLY A 309 36.13 43.97 16.93
C GLY A 309 35.55 42.56 16.79
N LYS A 310 36.35 41.52 17.07
CA LYS A 310 35.95 40.10 17.02
C LYS A 310 35.71 39.55 18.42
N PHE A 311 34.72 38.66 18.50
CA PHE A 311 34.52 37.74 19.62
C PHE A 311 35.47 36.57 19.46
N VAL A 312 36.36 36.39 20.42
CA VAL A 312 37.38 35.34 20.40
C VAL A 312 37.00 34.25 21.40
N LEU A 313 36.74 33.05 20.91
CA LEU A 313 36.51 31.89 21.77
C LEU A 313 37.81 31.10 21.90
N ILE A 314 38.18 30.75 23.13
CA ILE A 314 39.44 30.07 23.45
C ILE A 314 39.10 28.67 23.96
N GLY A 315 39.55 27.65 23.25
CA GLY A 315 39.32 26.25 23.58
C GLY A 315 40.56 25.38 23.36
N ASP A 316 40.70 24.34 24.18
CA ASP A 316 41.75 23.33 24.04
C ASP A 316 41.26 22.17 23.17
N ILE A 317 42.01 21.92 22.10
CA ILE A 317 41.74 20.86 21.12
C ILE A 317 42.96 19.92 20.97
N SER A 318 43.87 19.91 21.94
CA SER A 318 45.04 19.00 21.95
C SER A 318 44.65 17.54 22.18
N ILE A 319 45.51 16.63 21.73
CA ILE A 319 45.23 15.20 21.80
C ILE A 319 45.16 14.77 23.27
N GLY A 320 44.02 14.19 23.68
CA GLY A 320 43.81 13.66 25.03
C GLY A 320 43.18 14.64 26.03
N THR A 321 43.01 15.91 25.66
CA THR A 321 42.27 16.92 26.45
C THR A 321 41.08 17.52 25.69
N ALA A 322 41.09 17.42 24.35
CA ALA A 322 40.01 17.92 23.50
C ALA A 322 38.64 17.36 23.90
N ASP A 323 37.69 18.26 24.13
CA ASP A 323 36.28 17.89 24.29
C ASP A 323 35.66 17.74 22.90
N LEU A 324 35.49 16.50 22.44
CA LEU A 324 34.97 16.16 21.12
C LEU A 324 33.55 15.60 21.23
N GLY A 325 32.70 15.95 20.26
CA GLY A 325 31.38 15.35 20.14
C GLY A 325 30.75 15.43 18.76
N HIS A 326 29.63 14.73 18.63
CA HIS A 326 28.95 14.57 17.35
C HIS A 326 28.00 15.74 17.08
N THR A 327 28.08 16.33 15.90
CA THR A 327 27.14 17.35 15.40
C THR A 327 26.34 16.80 14.23
N PRO A 328 25.30 17.49 13.74
CA PRO A 328 24.62 17.12 12.50
C PRO A 328 25.54 17.06 11.28
N LEU A 329 26.69 17.74 11.31
CA LEU A 329 27.58 17.90 10.16
C LEU A 329 28.77 16.93 10.19
N GLU A 330 29.26 16.55 11.36
CA GLU A 330 30.45 15.70 11.52
C GLU A 330 30.45 14.94 12.87
N GLY A 331 31.22 13.85 12.95
CA GLY A 331 31.31 13.01 14.15
C GLY A 331 32.25 13.54 15.23
N ASP A 332 33.40 14.10 14.85
CA ASP A 332 34.45 14.49 15.80
C ASP A 332 34.67 16.01 15.81
N ALA A 333 33.67 16.77 16.27
CA ALA A 333 33.76 18.22 16.37
C ALA A 333 34.22 18.66 17.77
N PRO A 334 35.17 19.61 17.89
CA PRO A 334 35.47 20.27 19.16
C PRO A 334 34.25 21.02 19.72
N LEU A 335 33.90 20.79 20.99
CA LEU A 335 32.66 21.32 21.58
C LEU A 335 32.66 22.84 21.81
N VAL A 336 33.81 23.51 21.75
CA VAL A 336 33.88 24.98 21.62
C VAL A 336 33.08 25.48 20.40
N LEU A 337 32.90 24.62 19.38
CA LEU A 337 32.05 24.90 18.22
C LEU A 337 30.59 25.14 18.59
N LEU A 338 30.07 24.49 19.64
CA LEU A 338 28.68 24.67 20.09
C LEU A 338 28.44 26.13 20.49
N HIS A 339 29.41 26.69 21.23
CA HIS A 339 29.38 28.08 21.68
C HIS A 339 29.55 29.05 20.51
N ALA A 340 30.51 28.79 19.62
CA ALA A 340 30.72 29.60 18.42
C ALA A 340 29.46 29.64 17.53
N ALA A 341 28.85 28.49 17.27
CA ALA A 341 27.64 28.37 16.45
C ALA A 341 26.42 29.04 17.09
N MET A 342 26.28 28.96 18.42
CA MET A 342 25.19 29.66 19.11
C MET A 342 25.35 31.20 19.04
N LEU A 343 26.57 31.71 19.31
CA LEU A 343 26.86 33.14 19.16
C LEU A 343 26.67 33.60 17.72
N ASN A 344 27.03 32.77 16.74
CA ASN A 344 26.79 33.02 15.33
C ASN A 344 25.30 33.22 15.01
N GLY A 345 24.43 32.34 15.54
CA GLY A 345 22.99 32.47 15.41
C GLY A 345 22.48 33.82 15.91
N MET A 346 22.97 34.26 17.08
CA MET A 346 22.58 35.54 17.67
C MET A 346 23.08 36.74 16.87
N LEU A 347 24.33 36.71 16.38
CA LEU A 347 24.91 37.79 15.57
C LEU A 347 24.31 37.89 14.16
N THR A 348 23.84 36.78 13.60
CA THR A 348 23.29 36.72 12.23
C THR A 348 21.76 36.68 12.18
N ASN A 349 21.10 36.56 13.35
CA ASN A 349 19.67 36.30 13.47
C ASN A 349 19.22 35.07 12.65
N THR A 350 20.00 33.99 12.69
CA THR A 350 19.69 32.72 12.01
C THR A 350 19.40 31.61 13.02
N PHE A 351 18.11 31.36 13.24
CA PHE A 351 17.65 30.32 14.17
C PHE A 351 16.57 29.45 13.55
N PHE A 352 16.61 28.16 13.89
CA PHE A 352 15.60 27.21 13.48
C PHE A 352 14.41 27.23 14.44
N SER A 353 13.20 27.40 13.89
CA SER A 353 11.94 27.17 14.62
C SER A 353 11.30 25.85 14.22
N LYS A 354 10.61 25.21 15.16
CA LYS A 354 9.91 23.94 14.94
C LYS A 354 8.45 24.19 14.59
N TRP A 355 7.94 23.45 13.62
CA TRP A 355 6.51 23.36 13.37
C TRP A 355 5.75 22.85 14.60
N SER A 356 4.59 23.46 14.85
CA SER A 356 3.66 23.04 15.89
C SER A 356 2.88 21.78 15.49
N LEU A 357 2.30 21.11 16.49
CA LEU A 357 1.41 19.96 16.28
C LEU A 357 0.23 20.32 15.36
N MET A 358 -0.35 21.51 15.50
CA MET A 358 -1.51 21.93 14.70
C MET A 358 -1.16 22.10 13.23
N GLU A 359 -0.02 22.74 12.93
CA GLU A 359 0.42 22.94 11.54
C GLU A 359 0.72 21.59 10.86
N ALA A 360 1.37 20.66 11.58
CA ALA A 360 1.62 19.31 11.07
C ALA A 360 0.33 18.52 10.80
N ILE A 361 -0.68 18.65 11.67
CA ILE A 361 -2.01 18.03 11.48
C ILE A 361 -2.69 18.59 10.23
N VAL A 362 -2.64 19.91 9.99
CA VAL A 362 -3.25 20.53 8.81
C VAL A 362 -2.66 19.95 7.51
N VAL A 363 -1.32 19.81 7.44
CA VAL A 363 -0.66 19.20 6.28
C VAL A 363 -1.05 17.73 6.12
N LEU A 364 -1.05 16.96 7.20
CA LEU A 364 -1.48 15.55 7.18
C LEU A 364 -2.91 15.40 6.64
N TRP A 365 -3.84 16.23 7.10
CA TRP A 365 -5.22 16.20 6.63
C TRP A 365 -5.33 16.58 5.16
N GLY A 366 -4.64 17.64 4.71
CA GLY A 366 -4.60 18.03 3.30
C GLY A 366 -4.12 16.90 2.40
N MET A 367 -3.02 16.23 2.76
CA MET A 367 -2.49 15.09 2.00
C MET A 367 -3.43 13.88 2.04
N SER A 368 -4.06 13.61 3.18
CA SER A 368 -4.97 12.48 3.36
C SER A 368 -6.27 12.65 2.57
N ILE A 369 -6.79 13.88 2.49
CA ILE A 369 -7.95 14.22 1.64
C ILE A 369 -7.59 14.01 0.16
N LEU A 370 -6.42 14.47 -0.28
CA LEU A 370 -5.98 14.28 -1.65
C LEU A 370 -5.88 12.79 -2.03
N LEU A 371 -5.30 11.97 -1.15
CA LEU A 371 -5.23 10.52 -1.32
C LEU A 371 -6.63 9.87 -1.32
N GLY A 372 -7.52 10.30 -0.44
CA GLY A 372 -8.91 9.83 -0.37
C GLY A 372 -9.71 10.15 -1.64
N LEU A 373 -9.56 11.36 -2.18
CA LEU A 373 -10.17 11.78 -3.44
C LEU A 373 -9.64 10.95 -4.62
N SER A 374 -8.34 10.65 -4.65
CA SER A 374 -7.74 9.78 -5.68
C SER A 374 -8.25 8.34 -5.59
N ALA A 375 -8.37 7.79 -4.38
CA ALA A 375 -8.94 6.47 -4.15
C ALA A 375 -10.42 6.38 -4.60
N ALA A 376 -11.17 7.48 -4.51
CA ALA A 376 -12.56 7.54 -4.97
C ALA A 376 -12.73 7.35 -6.49
N ILE A 377 -11.67 7.56 -7.28
CA ILE A 377 -11.65 7.32 -8.75
C ILE A 377 -11.62 5.81 -9.08
N ARG A 378 -11.39 4.93 -8.08
CA ARG A 378 -11.39 3.45 -8.21
C ARG A 378 -10.32 2.88 -9.14
N SER A 379 -9.23 3.61 -9.33
CA SER A 379 -8.07 3.13 -10.07
C SER A 379 -6.88 3.06 -9.13
N SER A 380 -6.30 1.86 -8.96
CA SER A 380 -5.08 1.71 -8.16
C SER A 380 -3.95 2.55 -8.75
N TRP A 381 -3.90 2.70 -10.09
CA TRP A 381 -2.91 3.54 -10.77
C TRP A 381 -3.02 5.03 -10.40
N THR A 382 -4.23 5.59 -10.31
CA THR A 382 -4.39 6.99 -9.90
C THR A 382 -3.92 7.19 -8.46
N LEU A 383 -4.22 6.22 -7.58
CA LEU A 383 -3.77 6.26 -6.19
C LEU A 383 -2.23 6.17 -6.10
N TYR A 384 -1.57 5.28 -6.86
CA TYR A 384 -0.11 5.20 -6.93
C TYR A 384 0.51 6.51 -7.42
N ALA A 385 -0.03 7.10 -8.49
CA ALA A 385 0.46 8.36 -9.03
C ALA A 385 0.31 9.51 -8.01
N THR A 386 -0.83 9.60 -7.32
CA THR A 386 -1.04 10.59 -6.25
C THR A 386 -0.11 10.34 -5.06
N GLY A 387 0.08 9.10 -4.63
CA GLY A 387 1.02 8.75 -3.55
C GLY A 387 2.46 9.15 -3.88
N GLY A 388 2.92 8.89 -5.10
CA GLY A 388 4.22 9.34 -5.59
C GLY A 388 4.35 10.87 -5.61
N ALA A 389 3.32 11.57 -6.12
CA ALA A 389 3.31 13.03 -6.14
C ALA A 389 3.35 13.64 -4.72
N VAL A 390 2.61 13.06 -3.76
CA VAL A 390 2.63 13.48 -2.35
C VAL A 390 4.02 13.26 -1.73
N ALA A 391 4.68 12.13 -2.02
CA ALA A 391 6.03 11.87 -1.52
C ALA A 391 7.05 12.89 -2.05
N VAL A 392 6.99 13.21 -3.35
CA VAL A 392 7.84 14.25 -3.97
C VAL A 392 7.53 15.62 -3.38
N PHE A 393 6.25 15.95 -3.21
CA PHE A 393 5.83 17.20 -2.57
C PHE A 393 6.38 17.31 -1.15
N LEU A 394 6.22 16.29 -0.31
CA LEU A 394 6.71 16.33 1.07
C LEU A 394 8.24 16.49 1.14
N ALA A 395 8.99 15.84 0.25
CA ALA A 395 10.44 16.01 0.18
C ALA A 395 10.84 17.43 -0.23
N GLY A 396 10.20 17.97 -1.29
CA GLY A 396 10.42 19.34 -1.74
C GLY A 396 10.00 20.38 -0.71
N PHE A 397 8.87 20.17 -0.06
CA PHE A 397 8.33 21.02 1.01
C PHE A 397 9.25 21.04 2.22
N THR A 398 9.76 19.87 2.65
CA THR A 398 10.74 19.78 3.74
C THR A 398 12.01 20.55 3.40
N TRP A 399 12.48 20.45 2.15
CA TRP A 399 13.63 21.22 1.68
C TRP A 399 13.39 22.73 1.75
N THR A 400 12.23 23.20 1.27
CA THR A 400 11.88 24.63 1.28
C THR A 400 11.72 25.20 2.68
N GLU A 401 11.08 24.45 3.59
CA GLU A 401 10.96 24.84 4.99
C GLU A 401 12.33 24.88 5.66
N PHE A 402 13.18 23.87 5.42
CA PHE A 402 14.51 23.79 6.04
C PHE A 402 15.40 25.00 5.67
N ILE A 403 15.46 25.36 4.39
CA ILE A 403 16.24 26.55 3.95
C ILE A 403 15.62 27.87 4.41
N GLY A 404 14.34 27.86 4.79
CA GLY A 404 13.64 28.95 5.47
C GLY A 404 13.81 28.93 6.99
N PHE A 405 14.72 28.09 7.52
CA PHE A 405 14.95 27.88 8.95
C PHE A 405 13.72 27.40 9.72
N GLN A 406 12.82 26.67 9.06
CA GLN A 406 11.68 25.99 9.65
C GLN A 406 11.90 24.47 9.64
N LEU A 407 11.91 23.85 10.81
CA LEU A 407 12.02 22.40 10.93
C LEU A 407 10.64 21.78 10.79
N PHE A 408 10.48 20.92 9.78
CA PHE A 408 9.26 20.15 9.52
C PHE A 408 9.43 18.68 9.97
N PRO A 409 8.47 18.09 10.72
CA PRO A 409 8.54 16.71 11.21
C PRO A 409 8.21 15.69 10.10
N VAL A 410 9.09 15.58 9.12
CA VAL A 410 8.91 14.84 7.88
C VAL A 410 8.73 13.33 8.08
N ALA A 411 9.44 12.71 9.01
CA ALA A 411 9.32 11.28 9.25
C ALA A 411 7.96 10.96 9.88
N THR A 412 7.51 11.82 10.79
CA THR A 412 6.22 11.68 11.47
C THR A 412 5.04 11.93 10.52
N VAL A 413 5.05 13.05 9.78
CA VAL A 413 3.98 13.35 8.81
C VAL A 413 4.02 12.38 7.64
N GLY A 414 5.19 12.13 7.07
CA GLY A 414 5.38 11.20 5.96
C GLY A 414 4.99 9.77 6.30
N GLY A 415 5.37 9.28 7.50
CA GLY A 415 4.95 7.97 8.00
C GLY A 415 3.43 7.86 8.20
N SER A 416 2.79 8.91 8.71
CA SER A 416 1.34 8.97 8.87
C SER A 416 0.61 8.95 7.52
N VAL A 417 1.09 9.75 6.55
CA VAL A 417 0.57 9.75 5.18
C VAL A 417 0.77 8.40 4.50
N LEU A 418 1.90 7.74 4.72
CA LEU A 418 2.17 6.40 4.19
C LEU A 418 1.19 5.37 4.76
N LEU A 419 0.86 5.42 6.05
CA LEU A 419 -0.15 4.55 6.65
C LEU A 419 -1.54 4.79 6.04
N VAL A 420 -1.93 6.05 5.84
CA VAL A 420 -3.18 6.40 5.15
C VAL A 420 -3.19 5.84 3.72
N PHE A 421 -2.10 6.03 2.98
CA PHE A 421 -1.94 5.52 1.62
C PHE A 421 -2.07 3.99 1.55
N LEU A 422 -1.32 3.26 2.37
CA LEU A 422 -1.36 1.79 2.41
C LEU A 422 -2.74 1.26 2.83
N GLY A 423 -3.37 1.93 3.79
CA GLY A 423 -4.72 1.61 4.21
C GLY A 423 -5.76 1.81 3.09
N LEU A 424 -5.72 2.95 2.40
CA LEU A 424 -6.58 3.22 1.25
C LEU A 424 -6.35 2.20 0.12
N LEU A 425 -5.09 1.88 -0.18
CA LEU A 425 -4.74 0.87 -1.18
C LEU A 425 -5.33 -0.50 -0.83
N ALA A 426 -5.14 -0.96 0.42
CA ALA A 426 -5.71 -2.22 0.88
C ALA A 426 -7.24 -2.22 0.80
N THR A 427 -7.91 -1.12 1.18
CA THR A 427 -9.37 -1.02 1.10
C THR A 427 -9.87 -1.09 -0.35
N LEU A 428 -9.16 -0.46 -1.29
CA LEU A 428 -9.51 -0.47 -2.70
C LEU A 428 -9.36 -1.87 -3.30
N GLU A 429 -8.24 -2.56 -3.02
CA GLU A 429 -8.02 -3.92 -3.53
C GLU A 429 -9.02 -4.93 -2.95
N LEU A 430 -9.35 -4.82 -1.66
CA LEU A 430 -10.39 -5.65 -1.04
C LEU A 430 -11.78 -5.37 -1.62
N ALA A 431 -12.08 -4.11 -1.91
CA ALA A 431 -13.33 -3.71 -2.55
C ALA A 431 -13.47 -4.30 -3.96
N VAL A 432 -12.45 -4.12 -4.80
CA VAL A 432 -12.40 -4.65 -6.17
C VAL A 432 -12.45 -6.19 -6.16
N GLY A 433 -11.73 -6.82 -5.22
CA GLY A 433 -11.73 -8.28 -5.06
C GLY A 433 -13.11 -8.85 -4.70
N LYS A 434 -13.86 -8.18 -3.82
CA LYS A 434 -15.23 -8.58 -3.45
C LYS A 434 -16.19 -8.49 -4.64
N GLU A 435 -16.10 -7.44 -5.46
CA GLU A 435 -16.92 -7.31 -6.66
C GLU A 435 -16.64 -8.43 -7.67
N ARG A 436 -15.36 -8.73 -7.94
CA ARG A 436 -14.96 -9.84 -8.84
C ARG A 436 -15.47 -11.19 -8.34
N SER A 437 -15.33 -11.47 -7.04
CA SER A 437 -15.80 -12.73 -6.45
C SER A 437 -17.32 -12.87 -6.51
N PHE A 438 -18.06 -11.79 -6.29
CA PHE A 438 -19.52 -11.79 -6.41
C PHE A 438 -19.96 -12.12 -7.85
N ILE A 439 -19.36 -11.48 -8.85
CA ILE A 439 -19.63 -11.73 -10.26
C ILE A 439 -19.32 -13.20 -10.59
N LYS A 440 -18.13 -13.70 -10.22
CA LYS A 440 -17.75 -15.11 -10.45
C LYS A 440 -18.78 -16.09 -9.87
N LYS A 441 -19.19 -15.91 -8.60
CA LYS A 441 -20.20 -16.78 -7.95
C LYS A 441 -21.57 -16.71 -8.61
N ALA A 442 -21.97 -15.57 -9.15
CA ALA A 442 -23.25 -15.43 -9.85
C ALA A 442 -23.24 -16.21 -11.18
N PHE A 443 -22.17 -16.10 -11.96
CA PHE A 443 -22.04 -16.78 -13.26
C PHE A 443 -21.77 -18.28 -13.13
N SER A 444 -21.08 -18.75 -12.09
CA SER A 444 -20.83 -20.19 -11.84
C SER A 444 -22.08 -21.03 -11.58
N ARG A 445 -23.26 -20.42 -11.43
CA ARG A 445 -24.53 -21.14 -11.32
C ARG A 445 -25.11 -21.60 -12.66
N TYR A 446 -24.65 -21.00 -13.76
CA TYR A 446 -25.21 -21.21 -15.09
C TYR A 446 -24.17 -21.67 -16.11
N LEU A 447 -22.87 -21.53 -15.79
CA LEU A 447 -21.77 -21.81 -16.70
C LEU A 447 -20.69 -22.67 -16.03
N PRO A 448 -20.05 -23.60 -16.76
CA PRO A 448 -18.86 -24.30 -16.29
C PRO A 448 -17.76 -23.33 -15.84
N GLY A 449 -17.00 -23.69 -14.80
CA GLY A 449 -16.02 -22.79 -14.18
C GLY A 449 -14.99 -22.20 -15.15
N LYS A 450 -14.53 -23.00 -16.13
CA LYS A 450 -13.60 -22.54 -17.19
C LYS A 450 -14.21 -21.43 -18.05
N VAL A 451 -15.50 -21.50 -18.36
CA VAL A 451 -16.20 -20.49 -19.17
C VAL A 451 -16.34 -19.18 -18.39
N VAL A 452 -16.65 -19.25 -17.09
CA VAL A 452 -16.72 -18.06 -16.22
C VAL A 452 -15.38 -17.33 -16.15
N ASP A 453 -14.28 -18.07 -16.00
CA ASP A 453 -12.93 -17.49 -15.92
C ASP A 453 -12.53 -16.83 -17.25
N THR A 454 -12.90 -17.43 -18.39
CA THR A 454 -12.69 -16.82 -19.71
C THR A 454 -13.53 -15.55 -19.90
N LEU A 455 -14.81 -15.54 -19.53
CA LEU A 455 -15.68 -14.35 -19.64
C LEU A 455 -15.23 -13.20 -18.73
N LEU A 456 -14.74 -13.50 -17.53
CA LEU A 456 -14.15 -12.49 -16.63
C LEU A 456 -12.87 -11.89 -17.18
N SER A 457 -12.10 -12.68 -17.95
CA SER A 457 -10.84 -12.24 -18.55
C SER A 457 -11.05 -11.52 -19.88
N ASN A 458 -12.13 -11.84 -20.61
CA ASN A 458 -12.46 -11.28 -21.93
C ASN A 458 -13.93 -10.85 -21.99
N PRO A 459 -14.31 -9.70 -21.40
CA PRO A 459 -15.69 -9.20 -21.38
C PRO A 459 -16.29 -8.95 -22.77
N GLU A 460 -15.44 -8.80 -23.78
CA GLU A 460 -15.80 -8.60 -25.20
C GLU A 460 -16.67 -9.75 -25.76
N LEU A 461 -16.55 -10.97 -25.20
CA LEU A 461 -17.36 -12.15 -25.58
C LEU A 461 -18.86 -11.99 -25.22
N LEU A 462 -19.23 -10.98 -24.44
CA LEU A 462 -20.62 -10.67 -24.05
C LEU A 462 -21.33 -9.66 -24.98
N LYS A 463 -20.71 -9.24 -26.09
CA LYS A 463 -21.33 -8.32 -27.05
C LYS A 463 -22.43 -9.04 -27.88
N LEU A 464 -23.43 -8.28 -28.32
CA LEU A 464 -24.47 -8.75 -29.24
C LEU A 464 -23.86 -9.16 -30.58
N GLY A 465 -24.38 -10.25 -31.15
CA GLY A 465 -23.85 -10.90 -32.33
C GLY A 465 -23.74 -12.40 -32.11
N GLY A 466 -23.50 -13.13 -33.20
CA GLY A 466 -23.27 -14.56 -33.15
C GLY A 466 -22.23 -14.99 -34.16
N GLU A 467 -21.58 -16.11 -33.87
CA GLU A 467 -20.66 -16.76 -34.78
C GLU A 467 -21.26 -18.07 -35.28
N GLU A 468 -21.00 -18.38 -36.55
CA GLU A 468 -21.40 -19.64 -37.15
C GLU A 468 -20.40 -20.74 -36.74
N ARG A 469 -20.89 -21.79 -36.09
CA ARG A 469 -20.06 -22.88 -35.55
C ARG A 469 -20.76 -24.22 -35.70
N VAL A 470 -19.97 -25.27 -35.94
CA VAL A 470 -20.44 -26.66 -35.86
C VAL A 470 -20.42 -27.10 -34.40
N MET A 471 -21.58 -27.50 -33.89
CA MET A 471 -21.79 -27.83 -32.48
C MET A 471 -22.79 -28.99 -32.35
N SER A 472 -22.92 -29.52 -31.14
CA SER A 472 -23.99 -30.47 -30.80
C SER A 472 -24.99 -29.84 -29.85
N VAL A 473 -26.27 -30.06 -30.11
CA VAL A 473 -27.37 -29.62 -29.25
C VAL A 473 -28.17 -30.83 -28.78
N LEU A 474 -28.47 -30.83 -27.48
CA LEU A 474 -29.25 -31.81 -26.79
C LEU A 474 -30.57 -31.17 -26.36
N PHE A 475 -31.68 -31.81 -26.72
CA PHE A 475 -32.99 -31.56 -26.14
C PHE A 475 -33.42 -32.75 -25.32
N SER A 476 -33.96 -32.51 -24.14
CA SER A 476 -34.57 -33.55 -23.31
C SER A 476 -35.95 -33.11 -22.84
N ASP A 477 -36.93 -34.00 -22.83
CA ASP A 477 -38.28 -33.72 -22.30
C ASP A 477 -38.83 -34.90 -21.49
N LEU A 478 -39.71 -34.65 -20.51
CA LEU A 478 -40.30 -35.71 -19.69
C LEU A 478 -41.54 -36.32 -20.37
N ALA A 479 -41.50 -37.62 -20.60
CA ALA A 479 -42.61 -38.35 -21.19
C ALA A 479 -43.83 -38.37 -20.25
N GLY A 480 -44.93 -37.76 -20.69
CA GLY A 480 -46.21 -37.78 -19.98
C GLY A 480 -46.31 -36.79 -18.82
N PHE A 481 -45.40 -35.81 -18.74
CA PHE A 481 -45.36 -34.85 -17.62
C PHE A 481 -46.65 -34.07 -17.42
N THR A 482 -47.35 -33.67 -18.50
CA THR A 482 -48.65 -32.98 -18.41
C THR A 482 -49.67 -33.79 -17.61
N SER A 483 -49.75 -35.10 -17.84
CA SER A 483 -50.66 -35.97 -17.08
C SER A 483 -50.23 -36.16 -15.63
N ILE A 484 -48.93 -36.03 -15.35
CA ILE A 484 -48.36 -36.10 -13.99
C ILE A 484 -48.66 -34.80 -13.23
N SER A 485 -48.48 -33.63 -13.87
CA SER A 485 -48.68 -32.33 -13.25
C SER A 485 -50.13 -32.06 -12.86
N GLU A 486 -51.10 -32.58 -13.64
CA GLU A 486 -52.53 -32.52 -13.31
C GLU A 486 -52.91 -33.31 -12.05
N ARG A 487 -52.09 -34.30 -11.65
CA ARG A 487 -52.39 -35.24 -10.55
C ARG A 487 -51.57 -34.97 -9.28
N MET A 488 -50.75 -33.93 -9.27
CA MET A 488 -49.84 -33.60 -8.16
C MET A 488 -50.12 -32.21 -7.58
N ALA A 489 -49.91 -32.04 -6.28
CA ALA A 489 -49.95 -30.70 -5.68
C ALA A 489 -48.79 -29.82 -6.22
N PRO A 490 -49.01 -28.51 -6.50
CA PRO A 490 -48.00 -27.65 -7.10
C PRO A 490 -46.66 -27.63 -6.37
N SER A 491 -46.65 -27.63 -5.04
CA SER A 491 -45.42 -27.61 -4.23
C SER A 491 -44.65 -28.94 -4.26
N GLN A 492 -45.34 -30.06 -4.47
CA GLN A 492 -44.71 -31.38 -4.65
C GLN A 492 -44.17 -31.51 -6.07
N LEU A 493 -44.91 -31.05 -7.07
CA LEU A 493 -44.49 -31.01 -8.47
C LEU A 493 -43.21 -30.17 -8.65
N VAL A 494 -43.16 -28.95 -8.09
CA VAL A 494 -41.98 -28.08 -8.17
C VAL A 494 -40.75 -28.71 -7.51
N ARG A 495 -40.93 -29.41 -6.37
CA ARG A 495 -39.81 -30.11 -5.71
C ARG A 495 -39.28 -31.27 -6.54
N LEU A 496 -40.17 -32.09 -7.08
CA LEU A 496 -39.81 -33.21 -7.95
C LEU A 496 -39.13 -32.71 -9.24
N LEU A 497 -39.67 -31.67 -9.86
CA LEU A 497 -39.11 -31.06 -11.06
C LEU A 497 -37.73 -30.46 -10.78
N ASN A 498 -37.55 -29.72 -9.68
CA ASN A 498 -36.25 -29.17 -9.31
C ASN A 498 -35.22 -30.26 -9.00
N GLU A 499 -35.61 -31.37 -8.34
CA GLU A 499 -34.71 -32.50 -8.10
C GLU A 499 -34.28 -33.16 -9.42
N TYR A 500 -35.21 -33.33 -10.36
CA TYR A 500 -34.93 -33.81 -11.71
C TYR A 500 -33.98 -32.86 -12.47
N LEU A 501 -34.37 -31.60 -12.64
CA LEU A 501 -33.58 -30.61 -13.38
C LEU A 501 -32.18 -30.45 -12.80
N THR A 502 -32.03 -30.43 -11.47
CA THR A 502 -30.71 -30.35 -10.82
C THR A 502 -29.80 -31.50 -11.23
N ASN A 503 -30.27 -32.75 -11.12
CA ASN A 503 -29.45 -33.92 -11.46
C ASN A 503 -29.09 -33.95 -12.96
N MET A 504 -30.01 -33.53 -13.84
CA MET A 504 -29.74 -33.47 -15.28
C MET A 504 -28.76 -32.35 -15.63
N THR A 505 -28.91 -31.17 -15.03
CA THR A 505 -27.99 -30.04 -15.20
C THR A 505 -26.58 -30.37 -14.73
N ASP A 506 -26.43 -31.02 -13.58
CA ASP A 506 -25.11 -31.43 -13.06
C ASP A 506 -24.36 -32.33 -14.06
N ILE A 507 -25.08 -33.23 -14.74
CA ILE A 507 -24.52 -34.12 -15.76
C ILE A 507 -24.06 -33.33 -16.98
N VAL A 508 -24.92 -32.45 -17.52
CA VAL A 508 -24.58 -31.62 -18.69
C VAL A 508 -23.34 -30.77 -18.40
N LEU A 509 -23.30 -30.10 -17.24
CA LEU A 509 -22.17 -29.26 -16.84
C LEU A 509 -20.88 -30.07 -16.62
N ALA A 510 -20.98 -31.28 -16.06
CA ALA A 510 -19.84 -32.18 -15.85
C ALA A 510 -19.22 -32.65 -17.18
N GLU A 511 -20.05 -32.88 -18.21
CA GLU A 511 -19.59 -33.20 -19.57
C GLU A 511 -19.10 -31.95 -20.34
N GLY A 512 -19.19 -30.76 -19.74
CA GLY A 512 -18.73 -29.50 -20.32
C GLY A 512 -19.74 -28.80 -21.22
N GLY A 513 -20.99 -29.28 -21.25
CA GLY A 513 -22.09 -28.60 -21.92
C GLY A 513 -22.56 -27.38 -21.13
N ILE A 514 -23.36 -26.54 -21.79
CA ILE A 514 -24.00 -25.36 -21.20
C ILE A 514 -25.52 -25.57 -21.26
N ILE A 515 -26.22 -25.16 -20.21
CA ILE A 515 -27.69 -25.13 -20.23
C ILE A 515 -28.12 -23.82 -20.90
N ASP A 516 -28.72 -23.93 -22.08
CA ASP A 516 -29.30 -22.80 -22.81
C ASP A 516 -30.50 -22.26 -22.03
N LYS A 517 -31.52 -23.11 -21.83
CA LYS A 517 -32.73 -22.81 -21.08
C LYS A 517 -33.51 -24.04 -20.64
N PHE A 518 -34.44 -23.79 -19.73
CA PHE A 518 -35.51 -24.72 -19.36
C PHE A 518 -36.82 -24.26 -20.01
N GLU A 519 -37.51 -25.17 -20.71
CA GLU A 519 -38.84 -24.93 -21.26
C GLU A 519 -39.84 -25.85 -20.54
N GLY A 520 -40.31 -25.42 -19.36
CA GLY A 520 -41.13 -26.26 -18.50
C GLY A 520 -40.31 -27.41 -17.89
N ASP A 521 -40.59 -28.63 -18.32
CA ASP A 521 -39.85 -29.85 -18.01
C ASP A 521 -38.76 -30.21 -19.02
N ALA A 522 -38.68 -29.47 -20.12
CA ALA A 522 -37.65 -29.67 -21.13
C ALA A 522 -36.34 -28.95 -20.79
N ILE A 523 -35.23 -29.56 -21.19
CA ILE A 523 -33.87 -29.04 -21.07
C ILE A 523 -33.29 -28.89 -22.47
N MET A 524 -32.79 -27.70 -22.78
CA MET A 524 -31.97 -27.44 -23.95
C MET A 524 -30.53 -27.18 -23.51
N ALA A 525 -29.58 -27.88 -24.13
CA ALA A 525 -28.17 -27.74 -23.84
C ALA A 525 -27.30 -27.82 -25.10
N GLU A 526 -26.21 -27.08 -25.10
CA GLU A 526 -25.26 -27.03 -26.21
C GLU A 526 -23.83 -27.41 -25.79
N PHE A 527 -23.11 -28.01 -26.73
CA PHE A 527 -21.73 -28.48 -26.60
C PHE A 527 -20.92 -27.94 -27.77
N GLY A 528 -19.77 -27.32 -27.50
CA GLY A 528 -18.91 -26.70 -28.54
C GLY A 528 -18.81 -25.18 -28.49
N ALA A 529 -19.45 -24.50 -27.53
CA ALA A 529 -19.33 -23.06 -27.30
C ALA A 529 -19.42 -22.72 -25.80
N PRO A 530 -18.95 -21.52 -25.36
CA PRO A 530 -18.19 -20.54 -26.14
C PRO A 530 -16.76 -21.00 -26.45
N LEU A 531 -16.26 -22.00 -25.71
CA LEU A 531 -14.94 -22.59 -25.92
C LEU A 531 -15.03 -23.72 -26.97
N PRO A 532 -14.08 -23.81 -27.91
CA PRO A 532 -13.99 -24.94 -28.85
C PRO A 532 -13.88 -26.28 -28.12
N MET A 533 -14.56 -27.30 -28.64
CA MET A 533 -14.62 -28.64 -28.07
C MET A 533 -14.68 -29.66 -29.21
N ASP A 534 -13.54 -30.26 -29.57
CA ASP A 534 -13.46 -31.16 -30.73
C ASP A 534 -14.29 -32.44 -30.55
N ASP A 535 -14.50 -32.87 -29.30
CA ASP A 535 -15.29 -34.04 -28.91
C ASP A 535 -16.74 -33.70 -28.51
N HIS A 536 -17.29 -32.57 -28.99
CA HIS A 536 -18.61 -32.07 -28.59
C HIS A 536 -19.75 -33.07 -28.83
N ALA A 537 -19.69 -33.85 -29.92
CA ALA A 537 -20.68 -34.88 -30.22
C ALA A 537 -20.61 -36.06 -29.24
N ASP A 538 -19.41 -36.50 -28.89
CA ASP A 538 -19.19 -37.58 -27.93
C ASP A 538 -19.69 -37.19 -26.54
N ARG A 539 -19.40 -35.97 -26.11
CA ARG A 539 -19.84 -35.42 -24.81
C ARG A 539 -21.36 -35.27 -24.74
N ALA A 540 -21.99 -34.78 -25.79
CA ALA A 540 -23.45 -34.66 -25.84
C ALA A 540 -24.12 -36.04 -25.72
N VAL A 541 -23.62 -37.05 -26.46
CA VAL A 541 -24.14 -38.42 -26.40
C VAL A 541 -23.90 -39.06 -25.03
N ARG A 542 -22.70 -38.87 -24.46
CA ARG A 542 -22.39 -39.35 -23.10
C ARG A 542 -23.29 -38.70 -22.05
N ALA A 543 -23.53 -37.40 -22.14
CA ALA A 543 -24.46 -36.68 -21.26
C ALA A 543 -25.87 -37.29 -21.36
N GLY A 544 -26.38 -37.52 -22.58
CA GLY A 544 -27.66 -38.19 -22.80
C GLY A 544 -27.73 -39.57 -22.15
N LEU A 545 -26.69 -40.40 -22.28
CA LEU A 545 -26.62 -41.72 -21.64
C LEU A 545 -26.57 -41.63 -20.11
N LEU A 546 -25.78 -40.72 -19.56
CA LEU A 546 -25.67 -40.47 -18.13
C LEU A 546 -27.00 -39.98 -17.55
N MET A 547 -27.71 -39.10 -18.24
CA MET A 547 -29.06 -38.64 -17.87
C MET A 547 -30.02 -39.84 -17.75
N GLN A 548 -30.02 -40.74 -18.74
CA GLN A 548 -30.87 -41.94 -18.72
C GLN A 548 -30.51 -42.90 -17.56
N ASN A 549 -29.22 -43.10 -17.31
CA ASN A 549 -28.74 -43.93 -16.20
C ASN A 549 -29.11 -43.34 -14.84
N ARG A 550 -28.86 -42.04 -14.65
CA ARG A 550 -29.21 -41.33 -13.41
C ARG A 550 -30.70 -41.33 -13.16
N LEU A 551 -31.51 -41.12 -14.21
CA LEU A 551 -32.96 -41.16 -14.10
C LEU A 551 -33.45 -42.56 -13.66
N ARG A 552 -32.83 -43.64 -14.14
CA ARG A 552 -33.14 -45.02 -13.71
C ARG A 552 -32.92 -45.20 -12.20
N GLU A 553 -31.83 -44.65 -11.66
CA GLU A 553 -31.56 -44.67 -10.22
C GLU A 553 -32.61 -43.85 -9.44
N LEU A 554 -32.89 -42.63 -9.90
CA LEU A 554 -33.84 -41.73 -9.26
C LEU A 554 -35.25 -42.28 -9.21
N ARG A 555 -35.70 -43.03 -10.24
CA ARG A 555 -37.00 -43.71 -10.22
C ARG A 555 -37.14 -44.67 -9.04
N SER A 556 -36.09 -45.39 -8.67
CA SER A 556 -36.12 -46.29 -7.52
C SER A 556 -36.26 -45.51 -6.21
N VAL A 557 -35.57 -44.37 -6.10
CA VAL A 557 -35.65 -43.46 -4.95
C VAL A 557 -37.03 -42.81 -4.85
N TRP A 558 -37.58 -42.34 -5.95
CA TRP A 558 -38.90 -41.70 -6.01
C TRP A 558 -40.03 -42.71 -5.74
N ALA A 559 -39.92 -43.94 -6.24
CA ALA A 559 -40.85 -45.01 -5.94
C ALA A 559 -40.92 -45.29 -4.43
N ALA A 560 -39.77 -45.32 -3.74
CA ALA A 560 -39.72 -45.47 -2.28
C ALA A 560 -40.37 -44.30 -1.52
N ARG A 561 -40.48 -43.12 -2.15
CA ARG A 561 -41.16 -41.93 -1.61
C ARG A 561 -42.64 -41.83 -2.05
N GLY A 562 -43.16 -42.82 -2.80
CA GLY A 562 -44.52 -42.78 -3.35
C GLY A 562 -44.73 -41.76 -4.46
N LEU A 563 -43.65 -41.33 -5.14
CA LEU A 563 -43.69 -40.37 -6.24
C LEU A 563 -43.79 -41.09 -7.60
N PRO A 564 -44.35 -40.41 -8.63
CA PRO A 564 -44.53 -41.02 -9.96
C PRO A 564 -43.19 -41.31 -10.65
N GLU A 565 -43.19 -42.33 -11.52
CA GLU A 565 -42.05 -42.63 -12.37
C GLU A 565 -41.90 -41.56 -13.46
N LEU A 566 -40.73 -40.92 -13.55
CA LEU A 566 -40.42 -39.99 -14.63
C LEU A 566 -39.55 -40.68 -15.70
N LYS A 567 -39.99 -40.63 -16.95
CA LYS A 567 -39.21 -41.05 -18.12
C LYS A 567 -38.82 -39.82 -18.93
N CYS A 568 -37.62 -39.82 -19.50
CA CYS A 568 -37.13 -38.72 -20.31
C CYS A 568 -36.78 -39.23 -21.71
N ARG A 569 -37.12 -38.46 -22.73
CA ARG A 569 -36.66 -38.64 -24.11
C ARG A 569 -35.58 -37.62 -24.41
N VAL A 570 -34.55 -38.03 -25.12
CA VAL A 570 -33.41 -37.18 -25.50
C VAL A 570 -33.22 -37.22 -27.01
N GLY A 571 -33.09 -36.05 -27.63
CA GLY A 571 -32.76 -35.87 -29.04
C GLY A 571 -31.47 -35.07 -29.19
N ILE A 572 -30.52 -35.57 -29.97
CA ILE A 572 -29.24 -34.89 -30.20
C ILE A 572 -29.00 -34.74 -31.70
N ASN A 573 -28.64 -33.51 -32.10
CA ASN A 573 -28.19 -33.24 -33.46
C ASN A 573 -26.86 -32.49 -33.46
N THR A 574 -26.05 -32.76 -34.47
CA THR A 574 -24.79 -32.07 -34.75
C THR A 574 -24.92 -31.34 -36.07
N GLY A 575 -24.45 -30.11 -36.13
CA GLY A 575 -24.42 -29.36 -37.37
C GLY A 575 -24.06 -27.91 -37.16
N THR A 576 -24.07 -27.17 -38.26
CA THR A 576 -23.81 -25.74 -38.21
C THR A 576 -24.99 -24.99 -37.58
N MET A 577 -24.70 -24.10 -36.64
CA MET A 577 -25.64 -23.21 -35.97
C MET A 577 -24.97 -21.88 -35.64
N ILE A 578 -25.78 -20.86 -35.36
CA ILE A 578 -25.29 -19.56 -34.92
C ILE A 578 -25.37 -19.56 -33.39
N VAL A 579 -24.24 -19.30 -32.72
CA VAL A 579 -24.16 -19.16 -31.26
C VAL A 579 -23.81 -17.73 -30.90
N GLY A 580 -24.47 -17.15 -29.90
CA GLY A 580 -24.15 -15.81 -29.42
C GLY A 580 -25.23 -15.19 -28.56
N ASN A 581 -25.06 -13.90 -28.25
CA ASN A 581 -26.05 -13.14 -27.47
C ASN A 581 -27.18 -12.68 -28.41
N MET A 582 -28.40 -13.18 -28.18
CA MET A 582 -29.57 -12.91 -29.02
C MET A 582 -30.73 -12.37 -28.19
N GLY A 583 -31.47 -11.42 -28.75
CA GLY A 583 -32.60 -10.76 -28.09
C GLY A 583 -32.65 -9.28 -28.40
N SER A 584 -33.12 -8.49 -27.43
CA SER A 584 -33.13 -7.04 -27.48
C SER A 584 -31.91 -6.45 -26.75
N ASP A 585 -31.63 -5.17 -26.96
CA ASP A 585 -30.57 -4.45 -26.23
C ASP A 585 -30.77 -4.44 -24.69
N GLN A 586 -31.98 -4.72 -24.22
CA GLN A 586 -32.32 -4.71 -22.80
C GLN A 586 -32.40 -6.11 -22.17
N VAL A 587 -32.74 -7.12 -22.98
CA VAL A 587 -32.91 -8.52 -22.57
C VAL A 587 -32.39 -9.39 -23.71
N PHE A 588 -31.29 -10.08 -23.47
CA PHE A 588 -30.67 -11.01 -24.40
C PHE A 588 -30.22 -12.26 -23.65
N ASP A 589 -30.28 -13.39 -24.33
CA ASP A 589 -29.78 -14.69 -23.85
C ASP A 589 -28.58 -15.10 -24.70
N TYR A 590 -27.56 -15.69 -24.08
CA TYR A 590 -26.55 -16.42 -24.83
C TYR A 590 -27.16 -17.75 -25.25
N THR A 591 -27.38 -17.94 -26.55
CA THR A 591 -28.15 -19.08 -27.06
C THR A 591 -27.70 -19.51 -28.46
N VAL A 592 -28.15 -20.69 -28.89
CA VAL A 592 -27.95 -21.21 -30.24
C VAL A 592 -29.23 -21.15 -31.07
N ILE A 593 -29.13 -20.70 -32.33
CA ILE A 593 -30.23 -20.76 -33.31
C ILE A 593 -29.78 -21.44 -34.60
N GLY A 594 -30.71 -22.12 -35.25
CA GLY A 594 -30.50 -22.68 -36.57
C GLY A 594 -31.40 -23.87 -36.84
N ASP A 595 -31.43 -24.28 -38.10
CA ASP A 595 -32.16 -25.48 -38.53
C ASP A 595 -31.63 -26.74 -37.84
N SER A 596 -30.33 -26.81 -37.54
CA SER A 596 -29.70 -27.89 -36.77
C SER A 596 -30.24 -28.00 -35.34
N VAL A 597 -30.57 -26.87 -34.69
CA VAL A 597 -31.13 -26.83 -33.32
C VAL A 597 -32.55 -27.41 -33.34
N ASN A 598 -33.36 -26.98 -34.31
CA ASN A 598 -34.73 -27.46 -34.48
C ASN A 598 -34.80 -28.97 -34.76
N LEU A 599 -33.81 -29.53 -35.47
CA LEU A 599 -33.74 -30.96 -35.71
C LEU A 599 -33.58 -31.74 -34.40
N ALA A 600 -32.71 -31.32 -33.47
CA ALA A 600 -32.55 -31.99 -32.18
C ALA A 600 -33.87 -32.06 -31.38
N SER A 601 -34.61 -30.95 -31.29
CA SER A 601 -35.94 -30.92 -30.65
C SER A 601 -36.94 -31.86 -31.32
N ARG A 602 -36.87 -32.04 -32.65
CA ARG A 602 -37.75 -32.99 -33.36
C ARG A 602 -37.34 -34.44 -33.15
N LEU A 603 -36.05 -34.73 -32.99
CA LEU A 603 -35.56 -36.07 -32.66
C LEU A 603 -35.98 -36.49 -31.25
N GLU A 604 -35.97 -35.54 -30.30
CA GLU A 604 -36.51 -35.77 -28.96
C GLU A 604 -37.95 -36.28 -29.06
N GLY A 605 -38.86 -35.53 -29.70
CA GLY A 605 -40.26 -35.95 -29.87
C GLY A 605 -40.43 -37.26 -30.67
N ALA A 606 -39.61 -37.47 -31.70
CA ALA A 606 -39.65 -38.67 -32.54
C ALA A 606 -39.41 -39.98 -31.75
N ASN A 607 -38.67 -39.93 -30.63
CA ASN A 607 -38.52 -41.07 -29.74
C ASN A 607 -39.86 -41.70 -29.32
N LYS A 608 -40.95 -40.92 -29.25
CA LYS A 608 -42.28 -41.41 -28.89
C LYS A 608 -42.81 -42.49 -29.82
N ARG A 609 -42.53 -42.40 -31.13
CA ARG A 609 -43.01 -43.38 -32.10
C ARG A 609 -42.30 -44.73 -31.94
N TYR A 610 -41.01 -44.69 -31.65
CA TYR A 610 -40.14 -45.88 -31.60
C TYR A 610 -39.98 -46.43 -30.17
N ASP A 611 -40.55 -45.75 -29.16
CA ASP A 611 -40.37 -46.01 -27.72
C ASP A 611 -38.90 -46.05 -27.29
N THR A 612 -38.10 -45.15 -27.87
CA THR A 612 -36.68 -45.01 -27.56
C THR A 612 -36.46 -43.91 -26.53
N ALA A 613 -35.29 -43.90 -25.88
CA ALA A 613 -34.96 -42.91 -24.86
C ALA A 613 -33.93 -41.88 -25.33
N LEU A 614 -33.07 -42.24 -26.28
CA LEU A 614 -31.99 -41.39 -26.79
C LEU A 614 -31.84 -41.61 -28.30
N MET A 615 -32.19 -40.58 -29.08
CA MET A 615 -32.11 -40.57 -30.53
C MET A 615 -31.10 -39.54 -31.01
N ILE A 616 -30.29 -39.91 -31.99
CA ILE A 616 -29.30 -39.03 -32.62
C ILE A 616 -29.48 -38.98 -34.13
N SER A 617 -29.10 -37.85 -34.72
CA SER A 617 -29.07 -37.66 -36.17
C SER A 617 -27.92 -38.43 -36.84
N GLU A 618 -28.00 -38.62 -38.16
CA GLU A 618 -26.88 -39.09 -38.98
C GLU A 618 -25.62 -38.20 -38.85
N ALA A 619 -25.81 -36.89 -38.78
CA ALA A 619 -24.69 -35.96 -38.60
C ALA A 619 -23.99 -36.17 -37.26
N THR A 620 -24.75 -36.35 -36.18
CA THR A 620 -24.18 -36.70 -34.87
C THR A 620 -23.45 -38.02 -34.93
N PHE A 621 -24.07 -39.06 -35.51
CA PHE A 621 -23.45 -40.38 -35.65
C PHE A 621 -22.11 -40.32 -36.39
N THR A 622 -22.02 -39.55 -37.48
CA THR A 622 -20.76 -39.38 -38.24
C THR A 622 -19.70 -38.58 -37.47
N SER A 623 -20.10 -37.70 -36.55
CA SER A 623 -19.20 -36.93 -35.71
C SER A 623 -18.73 -37.68 -34.45
N LEU A 624 -19.23 -38.88 -34.16
CA LEU A 624 -18.78 -39.66 -33.01
C LEU A 624 -17.40 -40.27 -33.24
N THR A 625 -16.63 -40.42 -32.17
CA THR A 625 -15.43 -41.24 -32.20
C THR A 625 -15.80 -42.69 -32.57
N PRO A 626 -15.23 -43.25 -33.66
CA PRO A 626 -15.59 -44.60 -34.11
C PRO A 626 -15.42 -45.66 -33.03
N GLY A 627 -16.47 -46.46 -32.80
CA GLY A 627 -16.45 -47.56 -31.85
C GLY A 627 -16.61 -47.17 -30.37
N LEU A 628 -16.82 -45.89 -30.06
CA LEU A 628 -17.03 -45.42 -28.68
C LEU A 628 -18.43 -45.76 -28.15
N PHE A 629 -19.45 -45.57 -28.99
CA PHE A 629 -20.85 -45.83 -28.64
C PHE A 629 -21.43 -46.95 -29.49
N ARG A 630 -22.34 -47.72 -28.91
CA ARG A 630 -23.15 -48.69 -29.62
C ARG A 630 -24.46 -48.04 -30.05
N THR A 631 -24.76 -48.11 -31.34
CA THR A 631 -25.95 -47.51 -31.94
C THR A 631 -26.67 -48.51 -32.83
N ARG A 632 -27.98 -48.32 -33.03
CA ARG A 632 -28.71 -48.98 -34.13
C ARG A 632 -29.35 -47.94 -35.04
N VAL A 633 -29.38 -48.21 -36.34
CA VAL A 633 -30.22 -47.44 -37.27
C VAL A 633 -31.69 -47.72 -36.94
N LEU A 634 -32.49 -46.69 -36.70
CA LEU A 634 -33.92 -46.84 -36.41
C LEU A 634 -34.75 -46.74 -37.68
N ASP A 635 -34.62 -45.63 -38.40
CA ASP A 635 -35.48 -45.27 -39.52
C ASP A 635 -34.89 -44.14 -40.37
N LEU A 636 -35.54 -43.83 -41.48
CA LEU A 636 -35.33 -42.65 -42.29
C LEU A 636 -36.58 -41.74 -42.15
N ILE A 637 -36.44 -40.60 -41.49
CA ILE A 637 -37.61 -39.75 -41.14
C ILE A 637 -37.56 -38.38 -41.84
N LYS A 638 -38.72 -37.94 -42.34
CA LYS A 638 -38.99 -36.56 -42.76
C LYS A 638 -39.71 -35.86 -41.62
N VAL A 639 -39.01 -34.97 -40.94
CA VAL A 639 -39.59 -34.17 -39.86
C VAL A 639 -40.23 -32.89 -40.41
N LYS A 640 -41.35 -32.46 -39.82
CA LYS A 640 -42.12 -31.27 -40.25
C LYS A 640 -41.22 -30.07 -40.56
N GLY A 641 -41.18 -29.61 -41.81
CA GLY A 641 -40.39 -28.46 -42.24
C GLY A 641 -39.02 -28.80 -42.87
N LYS A 642 -38.68 -30.08 -43.04
CA LYS A 642 -37.56 -30.54 -43.89
C LYS A 642 -38.10 -31.41 -45.03
N SER A 643 -37.64 -31.13 -46.26
CA SER A 643 -37.96 -31.93 -47.46
C SER A 643 -37.09 -33.18 -47.58
N ARG A 644 -35.82 -33.10 -47.13
CA ARG A 644 -34.88 -34.22 -47.13
C ARG A 644 -35.08 -35.09 -45.89
N ALA A 645 -35.14 -36.41 -46.09
CA ALA A 645 -35.21 -37.35 -45.01
C ALA A 645 -33.86 -37.45 -44.27
N VAL A 646 -33.92 -37.66 -42.96
CA VAL A 646 -32.77 -37.77 -42.07
C VAL A 646 -32.74 -39.19 -41.52
N LYS A 647 -31.61 -39.87 -41.66
CA LYS A 647 -31.39 -41.17 -41.02
C LYS A 647 -31.19 -40.94 -39.52
N VAL A 648 -31.89 -41.69 -38.71
CA VAL A 648 -31.87 -41.55 -37.25
C VAL A 648 -31.42 -42.84 -36.58
N PHE A 649 -30.72 -42.67 -35.47
CA PHE A 649 -30.08 -43.76 -34.74
C PHE A 649 -30.53 -43.73 -33.28
N GLU A 650 -30.74 -44.89 -32.69
CA GLU A 650 -30.81 -45.01 -31.23
C GLU A 650 -29.41 -45.26 -30.68
N VAL A 651 -29.07 -44.59 -29.58
CA VAL A 651 -27.86 -44.89 -28.83
C VAL A 651 -28.20 -45.84 -27.68
N LEU A 652 -27.56 -46.99 -27.66
CA LEU A 652 -27.86 -48.09 -26.74
C LEU A 652 -26.98 -48.05 -25.48
N GLY A 653 -25.77 -47.49 -25.60
CA GLY A 653 -24.80 -47.40 -24.52
C GLY A 653 -23.38 -47.23 -25.04
N GLU A 654 -22.41 -47.25 -24.12
CA GLU A 654 -20.99 -47.31 -24.49
C GLU A 654 -20.62 -48.71 -25.00
N ASN A 655 -19.76 -48.78 -26.01
CA ASN A 655 -19.39 -50.04 -26.66
C ASN A 655 -18.58 -50.98 -25.74
N SER A 656 -18.01 -50.44 -24.66
CA SER A 656 -17.30 -51.17 -23.60
C SER A 656 -18.17 -52.19 -22.85
N LEU A 657 -19.50 -52.09 -22.95
CA LEU A 657 -20.44 -53.02 -22.34
C LEU A 657 -20.71 -54.21 -23.27
N ALA A 658 -20.48 -55.44 -22.78
CA ALA A 658 -20.72 -56.66 -23.54
C ALA A 658 -22.22 -56.88 -23.82
N LEU A 659 -22.58 -57.21 -25.07
CA LEU A 659 -23.93 -57.64 -25.41
C LEU A 659 -24.18 -59.08 -24.98
N LYS A 660 -25.45 -59.41 -24.72
CA LYS A 660 -25.87 -60.81 -24.71
C LYS A 660 -25.83 -61.33 -26.15
N PRO A 661 -25.45 -62.60 -26.39
CA PRO A 661 -25.38 -63.16 -27.74
C PRO A 661 -26.65 -63.00 -28.59
N ASN A 662 -27.83 -63.02 -27.96
CA ASN A 662 -29.11 -62.81 -28.65
C ASN A 662 -29.35 -61.35 -29.09
N GLU A 663 -28.72 -60.38 -28.43
CA GLU A 663 -28.85 -58.96 -28.78
C GLU A 663 -28.01 -58.61 -30.01
N GLU A 664 -26.82 -59.18 -30.15
CA GLU A 664 -25.98 -59.03 -31.36
C GLU A 664 -26.70 -59.52 -32.61
N LEU A 665 -27.26 -60.74 -32.53
CA LEU A 665 -28.04 -61.35 -33.62
C LEU A 665 -29.31 -60.54 -33.95
N TYR A 666 -29.89 -59.87 -32.95
CA TYR A 666 -31.04 -59.00 -33.14
C TYR A 666 -30.65 -57.75 -33.94
N TYR A 667 -29.57 -57.05 -33.55
CA TYR A 667 -29.13 -55.84 -34.24
C TYR A 667 -28.73 -56.14 -35.68
N GLN A 668 -27.98 -57.22 -35.91
CA GLN A 668 -27.63 -57.64 -37.26
C GLN A 668 -28.89 -57.94 -38.10
N ALA A 669 -29.88 -58.64 -37.54
CA ALA A 669 -31.12 -58.92 -38.25
C ALA A 669 -31.91 -57.63 -38.57
N TYR A 670 -31.94 -56.66 -37.66
CA TYR A 670 -32.61 -55.37 -37.87
C TYR A 670 -31.92 -54.54 -38.96
N GLU A 671 -30.60 -54.40 -38.90
CA GLU A 671 -29.84 -53.62 -39.88
C GLU A 671 -29.97 -54.20 -41.29
N GLU A 672 -29.83 -55.52 -41.42
CA GLU A 672 -30.02 -56.20 -42.69
C GLU A 672 -31.47 -56.09 -43.20
N ALA A 673 -32.47 -56.10 -42.31
CA ALA A 673 -33.86 -55.91 -42.67
C ALA A 673 -34.13 -54.48 -43.18
N PHE A 674 -33.57 -53.49 -42.50
CA PHE A 674 -33.70 -52.09 -42.86
C PHE A 674 -32.98 -51.76 -44.17
N ALA A 675 -31.80 -52.34 -44.42
CA ALA A 675 -31.10 -52.21 -45.69
C ALA A 675 -31.89 -52.80 -46.87
N ALA A 676 -32.50 -53.97 -46.68
CA ALA A 676 -33.39 -54.60 -47.67
C ALA A 676 -34.64 -53.74 -47.93
N TYR A 677 -35.23 -53.18 -46.87
CA TYR A 677 -36.37 -52.25 -46.96
C TYR A 677 -36.03 -51.01 -47.81
N LEU A 678 -34.88 -50.37 -47.57
CA LEU A 678 -34.43 -49.21 -48.36
C LEU A 678 -34.11 -49.58 -49.82
N SER A 679 -33.73 -50.83 -50.09
CA SER A 679 -33.46 -51.36 -51.43
C SER A 679 -34.71 -51.88 -52.15
N ARG A 680 -35.92 -51.68 -51.58
CA ARG A 680 -37.22 -52.16 -52.09
C ARG A 680 -37.35 -53.69 -52.16
N ASP A 681 -36.49 -54.41 -51.45
CA ASP A 681 -36.53 -55.87 -51.38
C ASP A 681 -37.38 -56.30 -50.16
N PHE A 682 -38.69 -56.12 -50.30
CA PHE A 682 -39.63 -56.22 -49.18
C PHE A 682 -39.78 -57.64 -48.61
N HIS A 683 -39.57 -58.67 -49.44
CA HIS A 683 -39.72 -60.07 -48.99
C HIS A 683 -38.59 -60.47 -48.02
N PRO A 684 -37.29 -60.27 -48.34
CA PRO A 684 -36.19 -60.39 -47.38
C PRO A 684 -36.29 -59.42 -46.21
N ALA A 685 -36.72 -58.17 -46.43
CA ALA A 685 -36.92 -57.22 -45.33
C ALA A 685 -37.91 -57.76 -44.28
N ARG A 686 -39.07 -58.27 -44.73
CA ARG A 686 -40.09 -58.86 -43.86
C ARG A 686 -39.56 -60.05 -43.06
N ALA A 687 -38.89 -60.99 -43.73
CA ALA A 687 -38.34 -62.17 -43.07
C ALA A 687 -37.30 -61.81 -41.99
N LYS A 688 -36.46 -60.80 -42.27
CA LYS A 688 -35.42 -60.35 -41.33
C LYS A 688 -36.00 -59.52 -40.17
N PHE A 689 -37.02 -58.68 -40.39
CA PHE A 689 -37.75 -58.03 -39.29
C PHE A 689 -38.50 -59.03 -38.41
N GLN A 690 -39.09 -60.09 -38.99
CA GLN A 690 -39.69 -61.19 -38.21
C GLN A 690 -38.63 -61.94 -37.38
N LYS A 691 -37.43 -62.16 -37.93
CA LYS A 691 -36.28 -62.70 -37.18
C LYS A 691 -35.83 -61.77 -36.05
N ALA A 692 -35.79 -60.46 -36.29
CA ALA A 692 -35.50 -59.49 -35.24
C ALA A 692 -36.58 -59.56 -34.14
N LEU A 693 -37.86 -59.62 -34.50
CA LEU A 693 -38.95 -59.75 -33.53
C LEU A 693 -38.98 -61.10 -32.80
N SER A 694 -38.48 -62.19 -33.38
CA SER A 694 -38.35 -63.45 -32.62
C SER A 694 -37.28 -63.37 -31.53
N LEU A 695 -36.26 -62.54 -31.73
CA LEU A 695 -35.19 -62.28 -30.75
C LEU A 695 -35.59 -61.19 -29.73
N ARG A 696 -36.38 -60.20 -30.13
CA ARG A 696 -36.93 -59.14 -29.27
C ARG A 696 -38.42 -58.87 -29.59
N PRO A 697 -39.35 -59.67 -29.04
CA PRO A 697 -40.77 -59.62 -29.40
C PRO A 697 -41.50 -58.31 -29.13
N ASN A 698 -40.95 -57.46 -28.27
CA ASN A 698 -41.58 -56.22 -27.80
C ASN A 698 -40.92 -54.95 -28.35
N ASP A 699 -40.06 -55.04 -29.37
CA ASP A 699 -39.44 -53.85 -29.96
C ASP A 699 -40.43 -53.07 -30.85
N PRO A 700 -40.82 -51.83 -30.50
CA PRO A 700 -41.82 -51.09 -31.27
C PRO A 700 -41.29 -50.61 -32.62
N ALA A 701 -40.00 -50.33 -32.74
CA ALA A 701 -39.39 -49.94 -34.00
C ALA A 701 -39.47 -51.05 -35.07
N ALA A 702 -39.13 -52.29 -34.71
CA ALA A 702 -39.24 -53.43 -35.60
C ALA A 702 -40.70 -53.78 -35.95
N LYS A 703 -41.64 -53.60 -35.01
CA LYS A 703 -43.08 -53.77 -35.28
C LYS A 703 -43.59 -52.73 -36.26
N ASP A 704 -43.25 -51.45 -36.04
CA ASP A 704 -43.64 -50.35 -36.93
C ASP A 704 -43.06 -50.54 -38.34
N MET A 705 -41.81 -51.02 -38.48
CA MET A 705 -41.24 -51.36 -39.80
C MET A 705 -41.98 -52.52 -40.46
N LEU A 706 -42.30 -53.57 -39.71
CA LEU A 706 -43.04 -54.72 -40.25
C LEU A 706 -44.43 -54.29 -40.72
N GLU A 707 -45.19 -53.57 -39.89
CA GLU A 707 -46.53 -53.06 -40.24
C GLU A 707 -46.49 -52.16 -41.48
N ARG A 708 -45.45 -51.33 -41.63
CA ARG A 708 -45.27 -50.55 -42.87
C ARG A 708 -45.09 -51.45 -44.08
N ILE A 709 -44.20 -52.44 -44.01
CA ILE A 709 -43.97 -53.40 -45.10
C ILE A 709 -45.26 -54.13 -45.48
N GLU A 710 -46.10 -54.49 -44.50
CA GLU A 710 -47.37 -55.18 -44.74
C GLU A 710 -48.42 -54.30 -45.42
N ASN A 711 -48.33 -52.99 -45.24
CA ASN A 711 -49.23 -52.00 -45.83
C ASN A 711 -48.68 -51.34 -47.11
N LEU A 712 -47.48 -51.73 -47.57
CA LEU A 712 -46.89 -51.24 -48.82
C LEU A 712 -47.32 -52.12 -50.00
N ASP A 713 -47.77 -51.47 -51.08
CA ASP A 713 -48.00 -52.11 -52.37
C ASP A 713 -46.83 -51.76 -53.32
N PRO A 714 -45.92 -52.72 -53.61
CA PRO A 714 -44.74 -52.49 -54.44
C PRO A 714 -45.04 -51.90 -55.82
N ASP A 715 -46.21 -52.18 -56.39
CA ASP A 715 -46.59 -51.78 -57.74
C ASP A 715 -47.09 -50.32 -57.81
N THR A 716 -47.31 -49.68 -56.65
CA THR A 716 -47.85 -48.30 -56.54
C THR A 716 -46.82 -47.29 -56.01
N LEU A 717 -45.58 -47.72 -55.75
CA LEU A 717 -44.56 -46.84 -55.18
C LEU A 717 -44.03 -45.82 -56.21
N PRO A 718 -43.98 -44.52 -55.86
CA PRO A 718 -43.38 -43.51 -56.71
C PRO A 718 -41.93 -43.83 -57.09
N PRO A 719 -41.45 -43.41 -58.28
CA PRO A 719 -40.04 -43.55 -58.66
C PRO A 719 -39.07 -42.94 -57.63
N ASP A 720 -39.46 -41.84 -56.99
CA ASP A 720 -38.71 -41.10 -55.97
C ASP A 720 -38.97 -41.58 -54.52
N TRP A 721 -39.63 -42.74 -54.34
CA TRP A 721 -39.79 -43.33 -53.01
C TRP A 721 -38.42 -43.67 -52.40
N ASP A 722 -38.13 -43.06 -51.26
CA ASP A 722 -36.85 -43.10 -50.57
C ASP A 722 -36.89 -43.94 -49.28
N GLY A 723 -38.02 -44.60 -48.99
CA GLY A 723 -38.22 -45.39 -47.77
C GLY A 723 -38.57 -44.57 -46.53
N SER A 724 -38.61 -43.23 -46.63
CA SER A 724 -38.81 -42.37 -45.49
C SER A 724 -40.27 -42.23 -45.06
N ILE A 725 -40.48 -41.96 -43.77
CA ILE A 725 -41.80 -41.59 -43.22
C ILE A 725 -41.88 -40.12 -42.88
N SER A 726 -43.02 -39.49 -43.16
CA SER A 726 -43.28 -38.11 -42.73
C SER A 726 -43.95 -38.08 -41.36
N LEU A 727 -43.26 -37.50 -40.37
CA LEU A 727 -43.80 -37.25 -39.03
C LEU A 727 -44.54 -35.90 -39.05
N THR A 728 -45.87 -35.94 -39.05
CA THR A 728 -46.74 -34.76 -39.17
C THR A 728 -47.06 -34.08 -37.83
N SER A 729 -46.86 -34.77 -36.71
CA SER A 729 -46.92 -34.21 -35.35
C SER A 729 -45.54 -34.20 -34.70
N LYS A 730 -45.34 -33.27 -33.76
CA LYS A 730 -44.28 -33.40 -32.74
C LYS A 730 -44.58 -34.60 -31.85
#